data_AF-A0A507FTQ5-F1
#
_entry.id   AF-A0A507FTQ5-F1
#
_cell.length_a   1.000
_cell.length_b   1.000
_cell.length_c   1.000
_cell.angle_alpha   90.00
_cell.angle_beta   90.00
_cell.angle_gamma   90.00
#
_symmetry.space_group_name_H-M   'P 1'
#
loop_
_entity.id
_entity.type
_entity.pdbx_description
1 polymer ?
#
loop_
_entity_poly.entity_id
_entity_poly.type
_entity_poly.pdbx_seq_one_letter_code
_entity_poly.pdbx_strand_id
1 'polypeptide(L)'
;MAEKKMGLVGIFLGSSIRTRATARQPLFASNGFSPPVEWRAITKNVPHVRKNSLKNLKNLEKQDFFKFAPHFHLETTTTTTRMPASSTEPPTLQGKRAASGPRWAATVFSRLAPEDNAPASTASSRAPSNISGRNSRSSHNPSVNSTAHSNQKDAAFSDLTPVQKPKKRAEFLLFYCQPSADAPAPPVSRQALLWDHMDSRKIAQSAIDGATMTLGATSIKNATDSTFILSSIGKVTNAGFLDATLNFPTPVKVIWTNRPNNAPDVQLGTLTVAPITVGGGLPKSGDIQLQTVFNIADTKAMGTFADYMINTDTFSWLLQGGASATAFGVNFNGLSLNKVVTVGGMKGLKDVSIQSFAPLAGPTSASVGLTATILLVNPSDISIELGDLFMKFMLGSGPGTLQASKVFLGAGNTMLDTKGVVEIPPGDSLSNQIQGLGNNIQLKVEGDHVESPAGRVGWLNDAVSKLRLTVTMNLTTIAQNIILGANLSLSSASINQIQENSFNLVGVGAVTNAGVLDATLKFPKPVAVFWTARPNSAADIKIGELSLSSVAVGGDIPKRGEIKLSTTFQVTDSSNMADFATYMIQGTAFSWRLSGEATANAFGLDIPNLSLSKVVTLNGFNGLPNPNIKSFDLPNSDSNGIHVVTTAEVSNPSTITIDIGSAAFDLMYNGVVIGALGSSNTVLVPGANSLNLDGRMKSGDSSLLSGLFTTFLTGGGLKATAVGKSSTVNNQQPSWLNKAIKSLSLPVSLPSPQLSSPIVSNLQIPSMSLTFDPSDTSGLNPRLTASGVTAQFSSPFSFRIGVTGAQANLKFLGSSGQPFAEITVPMGPASLDASGKVVTLSINDQKLSALAGQDQAFSEFMRDVVIQSNVNVAIQGSIIAQADTDAGSATISGLPLSGSIPIAGLNGFAGIILSNVVAIGGSDNVGLSINTMIPNPSKISLFLKSEVFFSVFLNGANIGEVTVPDFSMVPGDNTYSARVKLRGVDGNAANILNAGLTKFINNQANPVLLPGRQGSSIYRSLDLALSSLNPPASFPGEGGSKLLVGTGLLNINIFPISLTAVLPIRNPLGTTLTLLQMSATVSFQGKSIGTVTHTFSRPMAIGSLQTVSTEPLKLNPIISLAALNLILPILQQSLAIDVESTITAKIDGFPTTIDYNQNGVPISVRL
;
A
#
# COMPACT_ATOMS: atom_id res chain seq x y z
N MET A 1 -20.19 11.12 -35.37
CA MET A 1 -21.06 10.48 -34.37
C MET A 1 -20.49 10.84 -32.99
N ALA A 2 -20.80 11.98 -32.35
CA ALA A 2 -21.87 12.96 -32.54
C ALA A 2 -23.28 12.40 -32.29
N GLU A 3 -23.77 12.56 -31.06
CA GLU A 3 -24.91 13.46 -30.82
C GLU A 3 -24.86 14.09 -29.41
N LYS A 4 -25.71 15.09 -29.17
CA LYS A 4 -25.90 15.81 -27.89
C LYS A 4 -27.40 15.94 -27.63
N LYS A 5 -27.82 15.95 -26.36
CA LYS A 5 -28.67 17.04 -25.81
C LYS A 5 -28.83 16.97 -24.29
N MET A 6 -29.43 18.03 -23.75
CA MET A 6 -29.62 18.32 -22.32
C MET A 6 -31.10 18.12 -21.93
N GLY A 7 -31.36 17.91 -20.64
CA GLY A 7 -32.68 17.99 -20.01
C GLY A 7 -32.53 18.50 -18.57
N LEU A 8 -33.52 19.21 -18.03
CA LEU A 8 -33.43 19.94 -16.75
C LEU A 8 -34.81 19.97 -16.05
N VAL A 9 -34.81 20.09 -14.71
CA VAL A 9 -36.00 20.26 -13.82
C VAL A 9 -36.90 19.00 -13.71
N GLY A 10 -37.47 18.65 -12.55
CA GLY A 10 -37.23 19.11 -11.17
C GLY A 10 -38.43 18.91 -10.20
N ILE A 11 -38.11 18.70 -8.92
CA ILE A 11 -38.93 18.89 -7.70
C ILE A 11 -40.27 18.13 -7.57
N PHE A 12 -40.38 17.32 -6.50
CA PHE A 12 -41.57 17.30 -5.64
C PHE A 12 -41.14 17.16 -4.16
N LEU A 13 -42.00 17.56 -3.22
CA LEU A 13 -41.64 17.86 -1.82
C LEU A 13 -42.57 17.20 -0.78
N GLY A 14 -42.00 16.84 0.38
CA GLY A 14 -42.71 16.81 1.67
C GLY A 14 -42.36 15.61 2.58
N SER A 15 -42.50 15.71 3.91
CA SER A 15 -42.66 16.88 4.80
C SER A 15 -42.55 16.44 6.30
N SER A 16 -42.64 17.40 7.24
CA SER A 16 -42.63 17.22 8.72
C SER A 16 -41.25 16.91 9.34
N ILE A 17 -40.54 17.78 10.09
CA ILE A 17 -40.83 18.76 11.18
C ILE A 17 -40.73 18.17 12.60
N ARG A 18 -39.71 18.62 13.35
CA ARG A 18 -39.88 19.26 14.69
C ARG A 18 -38.63 20.06 15.08
N THR A 19 -38.80 20.99 16.02
CA THR A 19 -37.84 22.05 16.36
C THR A 19 -37.65 22.20 17.86
N ARG A 20 -36.46 22.66 18.28
CA ARG A 20 -36.28 23.77 19.23
C ARG A 20 -34.81 24.17 19.37
N ALA A 21 -34.57 25.38 19.85
CA ALA A 21 -33.26 25.96 20.11
C ALA A 21 -33.27 26.74 21.42
N THR A 22 -32.08 26.91 22.02
CA THR A 22 -31.77 27.95 23.01
C THR A 22 -30.27 28.26 22.94
N ALA A 23 -29.89 29.49 23.26
CA ALA A 23 -28.52 29.99 23.09
C ALA A 23 -28.02 30.73 24.34
N ARG A 24 -26.69 30.88 24.47
CA ARG A 24 -26.02 32.07 25.02
C ARG A 24 -24.49 32.01 24.87
N GLN A 25 -23.90 33.05 24.28
CA GLN A 25 -22.53 33.52 24.55
C GLN A 25 -22.59 34.65 25.59
N PRO A 26 -21.47 34.97 26.26
CA PRO A 26 -20.65 36.17 25.93
C PRO A 26 -19.12 35.86 25.96
N LEU A 27 -18.16 36.75 25.64
CA LEU A 27 -18.01 37.86 24.66
C LEU A 27 -16.51 38.29 24.63
N PHE A 28 -16.14 39.27 23.78
CA PHE A 28 -14.79 39.87 23.56
C PHE A 28 -13.77 38.97 22.82
N ALA A 29 -13.10 39.32 21.71
CA ALA A 29 -12.65 40.58 21.06
C ALA A 29 -11.28 41.12 21.56
N SER A 30 -10.34 41.58 20.72
CA SER A 30 -10.21 41.61 19.23
C SER A 30 -8.77 41.97 18.77
N ASN A 31 -8.57 42.20 17.46
CA ASN A 31 -7.42 42.83 16.76
C ASN A 31 -6.29 41.85 16.30
N GLY A 32 -5.68 41.99 15.11
CA GLY A 32 -6.03 42.84 13.94
C GLY A 32 -4.89 43.02 12.90
N PHE A 33 -5.26 43.51 11.71
CA PHE A 33 -4.46 44.13 10.62
C PHE A 33 -3.84 43.34 9.44
N SER A 34 -4.20 43.83 8.25
CA SER A 34 -3.61 43.75 6.88
C SER A 34 -4.52 44.63 5.97
N PRO A 35 -4.15 45.08 4.74
CA PRO A 35 -2.87 45.11 4.00
C PRO A 35 -2.40 46.57 3.74
N PRO A 36 -1.63 46.91 2.67
CA PRO A 36 -2.30 47.41 1.44
C PRO A 36 -1.63 47.16 0.05
N VAL A 37 -2.46 46.79 -0.94
CA VAL A 37 -2.65 47.29 -2.34
C VAL A 37 -1.47 47.71 -3.27
N GLU A 38 -1.61 47.36 -4.57
CA GLU A 38 -0.76 47.67 -5.75
C GLU A 38 -0.79 49.12 -6.25
N TRP A 39 0.09 49.50 -7.21
CA TRP A 39 -0.24 50.28 -8.44
C TRP A 39 0.84 50.06 -9.55
N ARG A 40 0.64 50.58 -10.78
CA ARG A 40 1.33 50.16 -12.04
C ARG A 40 2.30 51.20 -12.66
N ALA A 41 3.02 50.76 -13.73
CA ALA A 41 3.52 51.53 -14.91
C ALA A 41 4.98 52.10 -14.85
N ILE A 42 5.76 52.36 -15.94
CA ILE A 42 5.64 52.04 -17.39
C ILE A 42 7.00 52.12 -18.18
N THR A 43 7.20 51.22 -19.15
CA THR A 43 8.10 51.25 -20.37
C THR A 43 9.65 51.43 -20.37
N LYS A 44 10.26 50.65 -21.30
CA LYS A 44 11.38 50.95 -22.24
C LYS A 44 12.84 51.04 -21.76
N ASN A 45 13.66 50.13 -22.28
CA ASN A 45 14.63 50.49 -23.34
C ASN A 45 14.93 49.30 -24.28
N VAL A 46 15.45 49.56 -25.49
CA VAL A 46 15.64 48.57 -26.59
C VAL A 46 16.87 48.95 -27.44
N PRO A 47 17.67 47.96 -27.90
CA PRO A 47 18.09 47.95 -29.31
C PRO A 47 17.52 46.78 -30.14
N HIS A 48 17.31 47.01 -31.43
CA HIS A 48 16.92 46.00 -32.43
C HIS A 48 18.13 45.45 -33.19
N VAL A 49 17.98 44.29 -33.86
CA VAL A 49 18.09 44.20 -35.34
C VAL A 49 17.60 42.85 -35.89
N ARG A 50 16.69 42.91 -36.89
CA ARG A 50 16.29 41.93 -37.95
C ARG A 50 16.14 40.44 -37.57
N LYS A 51 14.97 39.79 -37.63
CA LYS A 51 13.97 39.55 -38.72
C LYS A 51 14.48 38.80 -39.96
N ASN A 52 14.15 37.50 -40.08
CA ASN A 52 13.23 36.89 -41.08
C ASN A 52 13.32 35.34 -41.08
N SER A 53 12.41 34.57 -41.71
CA SER A 53 10.97 34.38 -41.38
C SER A 53 10.35 33.21 -42.19
N LEU A 54 9.16 32.73 -41.77
CA LEU A 54 8.16 31.94 -42.53
C LEU A 54 8.28 30.40 -42.69
N LYS A 55 7.25 29.72 -42.12
CA LYS A 55 6.37 28.69 -42.73
C LYS A 55 6.78 27.20 -42.88
N ASN A 56 6.08 26.38 -42.08
CA ASN A 56 5.00 25.45 -42.50
C ASN A 56 5.16 23.91 -42.40
N LEU A 57 4.11 23.31 -41.80
CA LEU A 57 3.42 22.05 -42.13
C LEU A 57 4.12 20.67 -41.96
N LYS A 58 3.69 20.01 -40.87
CA LYS A 58 2.95 18.72 -40.84
C LYS A 58 3.39 17.52 -41.72
N ASN A 59 3.51 16.40 -41.00
CA ASN A 59 3.01 15.04 -41.29
C ASN A 59 3.87 14.01 -42.07
N LEU A 60 3.87 12.80 -41.48
CA LEU A 60 3.91 11.44 -42.05
C LEU A 60 5.23 10.83 -42.57
N GLU A 61 5.56 9.70 -41.94
CA GLU A 61 6.10 8.42 -42.44
C GLU A 61 7.27 8.33 -43.46
N LYS A 62 8.20 7.42 -43.11
CA LYS A 62 8.95 6.47 -43.96
C LYS A 62 9.76 7.02 -45.16
N GLN A 63 11.06 6.76 -45.13
CA GLN A 63 11.61 5.67 -45.96
C GLN A 63 13.01 5.20 -45.52
N ASP A 64 13.36 4.01 -45.99
CA ASP A 64 14.70 3.39 -46.01
C ASP A 64 15.65 4.20 -46.95
N PHE A 65 16.92 3.87 -47.22
CA PHE A 65 17.66 2.60 -47.23
C PHE A 65 19.17 2.90 -47.20
N PHE A 66 19.99 1.95 -46.77
CA PHE A 66 21.06 1.43 -47.66
C PHE A 66 21.44 -0.01 -47.29
N LYS A 67 21.80 -0.82 -48.29
CA LYS A 67 22.13 -2.24 -48.16
C LYS A 67 23.63 -2.47 -48.35
N PHE A 68 24.16 -3.53 -47.77
CA PHE A 68 24.91 -4.56 -48.51
C PHE A 68 24.71 -5.93 -47.83
N ALA A 69 24.95 -7.01 -48.58
CA ALA A 69 24.57 -8.39 -48.27
C ALA A 69 25.35 -9.36 -49.20
N PRO A 70 25.09 -10.68 -49.20
CA PRO A 70 25.07 -11.66 -48.09
C PRO A 70 26.05 -12.82 -48.38
N HIS A 71 26.04 -13.91 -47.59
CA HIS A 71 26.20 -15.27 -48.14
C HIS A 71 25.57 -16.34 -47.23
N PHE A 72 25.14 -17.45 -47.84
CA PHE A 72 24.49 -18.63 -47.22
C PHE A 72 25.49 -19.78 -47.06
N HIS A 73 25.32 -20.64 -46.04
CA HIS A 73 25.17 -22.10 -46.24
C HIS A 73 24.62 -22.80 -44.98
N LEU A 74 24.11 -24.03 -45.17
CA LEU A 74 23.41 -24.84 -44.18
C LEU A 74 23.57 -26.31 -44.58
N GLU A 75 24.19 -27.17 -43.77
CA GLU A 75 24.12 -28.64 -43.96
C GLU A 75 24.44 -29.43 -42.67
N THR A 76 24.39 -30.76 -42.73
CA THR A 76 24.12 -31.66 -41.60
C THR A 76 25.18 -32.76 -41.39
N THR A 77 25.27 -33.30 -40.16
CA THR A 77 25.70 -34.68 -39.83
C THR A 77 25.49 -34.99 -38.33
N THR A 78 25.99 -36.13 -37.83
CA THR A 78 25.12 -37.15 -37.22
C THR A 78 25.92 -38.35 -36.67
N THR A 79 25.51 -38.89 -35.51
CA THR A 79 25.84 -40.26 -34.98
C THR A 79 27.34 -40.57 -34.66
N THR A 80 27.73 -41.53 -33.79
CA THR A 80 27.02 -42.67 -33.15
C THR A 80 27.65 -43.08 -31.79
N THR A 81 26.85 -43.70 -30.89
CA THR A 81 27.14 -44.74 -29.82
C THR A 81 28.57 -45.01 -29.28
N ARG A 82 28.79 -45.44 -28.02
CA ARG A 82 28.18 -46.57 -27.22
C ARG A 82 28.50 -46.35 -25.71
N MET A 83 27.60 -46.47 -24.72
CA MET A 83 26.98 -47.67 -24.08
C MET A 83 27.98 -48.67 -23.42
N PRO A 84 27.63 -49.40 -22.31
CA PRO A 84 26.43 -49.32 -21.44
C PRO A 84 26.64 -49.54 -19.90
N ALA A 85 25.55 -49.38 -19.12
CA ALA A 85 25.15 -50.18 -17.92
C ALA A 85 26.02 -50.24 -16.62
N SER A 86 25.51 -50.60 -15.44
CA SER A 86 24.18 -50.46 -14.78
C SER A 86 24.24 -51.02 -13.33
N SER A 87 23.47 -50.48 -12.37
CA SER A 87 22.96 -51.12 -11.10
C SER A 87 23.94 -51.89 -10.18
N THR A 88 23.90 -51.80 -8.85
CA THR A 88 22.76 -52.14 -7.96
C THR A 88 22.86 -51.45 -6.57
N GLU A 89 21.87 -51.70 -5.72
CA GLU A 89 21.63 -51.04 -4.42
C GLU A 89 22.13 -51.90 -3.20
N PRO A 90 21.61 -51.84 -1.95
CA PRO A 90 22.41 -51.65 -0.73
C PRO A 90 22.65 -52.95 0.08
N PRO A 91 23.23 -52.87 1.31
CA PRO A 91 22.34 -52.87 2.49
C PRO A 91 22.82 -52.03 3.70
N THR A 92 21.99 -52.01 4.75
CA THR A 92 22.16 -51.33 6.05
C THR A 92 22.93 -52.16 7.08
N LEU A 93 23.38 -51.52 8.18
CA LEU A 93 23.38 -52.11 9.53
C LEU A 93 23.54 -51.06 10.66
N GLN A 94 23.15 -51.43 11.89
CA GLN A 94 23.19 -50.60 13.11
C GLN A 94 24.31 -51.05 14.06
N GLY A 95 24.84 -50.18 14.94
CA GLY A 95 25.73 -50.68 16.02
C GLY A 95 26.42 -49.69 16.98
N LYS A 96 25.74 -49.38 18.10
CA LYS A 96 26.26 -49.17 19.49
C LYS A 96 27.53 -48.35 19.80
N ARG A 97 27.35 -47.47 20.79
CA ARG A 97 28.32 -46.92 21.78
C ARG A 97 29.53 -47.84 22.11
N ALA A 98 30.73 -47.28 22.29
CA ALA A 98 31.23 -46.86 23.63
C ALA A 98 32.70 -46.34 23.64
N ALA A 99 32.98 -45.50 24.65
CA ALA A 99 34.25 -44.94 25.14
C ALA A 99 35.61 -45.52 24.69
N SER A 100 36.54 -44.63 24.32
CA SER A 100 37.82 -44.42 25.02
C SER A 100 38.61 -43.26 24.40
N GLY A 101 39.63 -42.79 25.11
CA GLY A 101 40.70 -41.94 24.56
C GLY A 101 42.01 -42.21 25.32
N PRO A 102 43.18 -41.77 24.83
CA PRO A 102 44.40 -41.72 25.62
C PRO A 102 44.78 -40.29 26.03
N ARG A 103 45.65 -40.21 27.06
CA ARG A 103 46.22 -38.97 27.63
C ARG A 103 47.55 -38.60 26.95
N TRP A 104 48.12 -37.45 27.31
CA TRP A 104 49.37 -37.28 28.11
C TRP A 104 49.43 -35.77 28.49
N ALA A 105 49.46 -35.33 29.75
CA ALA A 105 50.50 -35.40 30.80
C ALA A 105 51.42 -34.14 30.82
N ALA A 106 51.82 -33.52 31.96
CA ALA A 106 51.40 -33.65 33.38
C ALA A 106 51.97 -32.51 34.29
N THR A 107 51.53 -32.49 35.57
CA THR A 107 52.16 -31.89 36.80
C THR A 107 52.32 -30.35 36.85
N VAL A 108 51.74 -29.55 37.79
CA VAL A 108 50.82 -29.71 38.95
C VAL A 108 51.40 -30.13 40.33
N PHE A 109 51.64 -29.13 41.19
CA PHE A 109 51.82 -29.07 42.68
C PHE A 109 51.48 -27.61 43.11
N SER A 110 51.20 -27.15 44.35
CA SER A 110 50.75 -27.66 45.69
C SER A 110 49.95 -26.47 46.34
N ARG A 111 49.27 -26.43 47.51
CA ARG A 111 49.23 -27.11 48.85
C ARG A 111 50.40 -26.72 49.77
N LEU A 112 50.24 -26.31 51.04
CA LEU A 112 49.15 -26.36 52.09
C LEU A 112 48.99 -24.93 52.74
N ALA A 113 47.89 -24.40 53.31
CA ALA A 113 46.90 -24.78 54.37
C ALA A 113 47.45 -24.73 55.84
N PRO A 114 46.69 -24.34 56.92
CA PRO A 114 45.29 -23.83 57.08
C PRO A 114 45.10 -22.68 58.14
N GLU A 115 43.87 -22.50 58.70
CA GLU A 115 43.44 -21.82 59.97
C GLU A 115 43.44 -20.26 60.10
N ASP A 116 42.52 -19.57 60.83
CA ASP A 116 41.11 -19.85 61.26
C ASP A 116 40.38 -18.55 61.78
N ASN A 117 39.13 -18.68 62.26
CA ASN A 117 38.29 -17.77 63.10
C ASN A 117 37.30 -16.76 62.47
N ALA A 118 36.09 -17.28 62.19
CA ALA A 118 34.79 -16.95 62.82
C ALA A 118 34.07 -15.56 62.69
N PRO A 119 32.71 -15.50 62.81
CA PRO A 119 31.88 -14.30 62.53
C PRO A 119 30.93 -13.86 63.68
N ALA A 120 30.20 -12.73 63.52
CA ALA A 120 28.81 -12.48 64.03
C ALA A 120 28.32 -11.04 63.68
N SER A 121 27.05 -10.70 64.00
CA SER A 121 26.37 -9.46 63.61
C SER A 121 25.39 -8.90 64.66
N THR A 122 25.04 -7.60 64.57
CA THR A 122 23.84 -6.93 65.16
C THR A 122 23.73 -6.86 66.71
N ALA A 123 23.16 -5.85 67.40
CA ALA A 123 22.29 -4.72 67.03
C ALA A 123 22.25 -3.57 68.08
N SER A 124 21.57 -2.47 67.74
CA SER A 124 20.66 -1.65 68.60
C SER A 124 21.18 -0.78 69.77
N SER A 125 21.13 0.56 69.59
CA SER A 125 20.10 1.47 70.17
C SER A 125 20.36 2.91 69.65
N ARG A 126 19.49 3.94 69.75
CA ARG A 126 18.28 4.19 70.56
C ARG A 126 17.38 5.26 69.87
N ALA A 127 16.07 5.25 70.11
CA ALA A 127 15.10 6.33 69.76
C ALA A 127 14.27 6.68 71.04
N PRO A 128 13.45 7.77 71.11
CA PRO A 128 12.22 7.99 70.32
C PRO A 128 12.02 9.47 69.88
N SER A 129 10.78 10.01 69.90
CA SER A 129 10.01 10.33 68.68
C SER A 129 8.85 11.33 68.89
N ASN A 130 8.40 11.99 67.81
CA ASN A 130 7.09 12.65 67.57
C ASN A 130 6.72 13.97 68.29
N ILE A 131 6.17 14.92 67.52
CA ILE A 131 4.88 15.64 67.77
C ILE A 131 4.44 16.39 66.49
N SER A 132 3.14 16.73 66.39
CA SER A 132 2.47 17.30 65.20
C SER A 132 2.48 18.84 65.14
N GLY A 133 2.20 19.43 63.96
CA GLY A 133 2.23 20.88 63.74
C GLY A 133 0.88 21.55 63.46
N ARG A 134 0.85 22.90 63.50
CA ARG A 134 -0.20 23.77 62.91
C ARG A 134 0.26 25.23 62.75
N ASN A 135 -0.56 26.03 62.07
CA ASN A 135 -0.21 27.29 61.40
C ASN A 135 0.11 28.54 62.27
N SER A 136 0.94 29.41 61.67
CA SER A 136 0.78 30.87 61.49
C SER A 136 1.40 31.93 62.43
N ARG A 137 2.15 32.82 61.76
CA ARG A 137 2.43 34.26 61.98
C ARG A 137 3.48 34.74 63.01
N SER A 138 4.30 35.66 62.48
CA SER A 138 5.03 36.81 63.06
C SER A 138 6.30 36.61 63.91
N SER A 139 7.36 37.29 63.43
CA SER A 139 8.44 37.97 64.17
C SER A 139 9.29 37.17 65.17
N HIS A 140 10.40 36.62 64.68
CA HIS A 140 11.70 37.30 64.91
C HIS A 140 12.75 37.01 63.81
N ASN A 141 13.82 37.80 63.82
CA ASN A 141 14.92 37.85 62.84
C ASN A 141 16.15 37.05 63.37
N PRO A 142 17.21 36.84 62.56
CA PRO A 142 17.36 37.15 61.14
C PRO A 142 17.75 35.95 60.25
N SER A 143 17.13 35.84 59.07
CA SER A 143 17.61 34.96 58.01
C SER A 143 18.72 35.64 57.18
N VAL A 144 19.80 34.91 56.89
CA VAL A 144 20.73 35.27 55.82
C VAL A 144 20.04 34.90 54.50
N ASN A 145 19.67 35.90 53.71
CA ASN A 145 18.68 35.76 52.64
C ASN A 145 19.32 35.82 51.23
N SER A 146 18.63 35.25 50.23
CA SER A 146 19.13 35.14 48.86
C SER A 146 18.44 36.09 47.85
N THR A 147 19.08 36.26 46.69
CA THR A 147 18.48 36.52 45.36
C THR A 147 17.62 37.79 45.14
N ALA A 148 18.23 38.78 44.47
CA ALA A 148 17.66 39.65 43.41
C ALA A 148 18.86 40.05 42.49
N HIS A 149 18.81 40.29 41.17
CA HIS A 149 17.91 41.13 40.33
C HIS A 149 17.98 42.63 40.74
N SER A 150 18.23 43.62 39.85
CA SER A 150 18.33 43.61 38.37
C SER A 150 19.10 44.81 37.79
N ASN A 151 19.58 44.68 36.54
CA ASN A 151 19.80 45.68 35.47
C ASN A 151 20.17 47.17 35.76
N GLN A 152 21.23 47.57 35.04
CA GLN A 152 21.44 48.83 34.26
C GLN A 152 22.07 50.10 34.89
N LYS A 153 23.03 50.62 34.08
CA LYS A 153 23.49 52.03 33.92
C LYS A 153 24.36 52.64 35.01
N ASP A 154 25.68 52.63 34.76
CA ASP A 154 26.63 53.57 35.35
C ASP A 154 26.76 54.83 34.50
N ALA A 155 26.59 55.99 35.14
CA ALA A 155 26.93 57.32 34.64
C ALA A 155 27.09 58.28 35.83
N ALA A 156 27.83 59.38 35.62
CA ALA A 156 28.12 60.45 36.59
C ALA A 156 28.97 60.06 37.82
N PHE A 157 30.25 60.45 37.77
CA PHE A 157 31.05 60.76 38.97
C PHE A 157 30.71 62.18 39.45
N SER A 158 30.72 62.41 40.77
CA SER A 158 30.64 63.76 41.35
C SER A 158 31.45 63.86 42.66
N ASP A 159 32.14 64.99 42.79
CA ASP A 159 32.67 65.63 44.01
C ASP A 159 33.60 64.86 44.97
N LEU A 160 34.86 65.30 45.00
CA LEU A 160 35.66 65.45 46.22
C LEU A 160 36.08 66.92 46.36
N THR A 161 36.06 67.46 47.58
CA THR A 161 36.23 68.90 47.85
C THR A 161 37.68 69.33 48.11
N PRO A 162 38.09 70.56 47.73
CA PRO A 162 39.48 71.03 47.83
C PRO A 162 39.76 71.93 49.06
N VAL A 163 41.04 72.09 49.43
CA VAL A 163 41.50 73.02 50.48
C VAL A 163 42.62 73.96 50.01
N GLN A 164 42.25 75.24 49.86
CA GLN A 164 43.05 76.49 49.94
C GLN A 164 44.38 76.71 49.15
N LYS A 165 44.26 77.65 48.18
CA LYS A 165 45.06 78.92 48.03
C LYS A 165 46.51 78.88 47.49
N PRO A 166 47.08 80.04 47.03
CA PRO A 166 46.47 81.36 46.70
C PRO A 166 46.95 82.01 45.36
N LYS A 167 46.38 83.20 45.02
CA LYS A 167 46.85 84.22 44.03
C LYS A 167 46.76 83.80 42.55
N LYS A 168 46.42 84.66 41.58
CA LYS A 168 45.96 86.07 41.57
C LYS A 168 45.03 86.26 40.35
N ARG A 169 43.93 87.01 40.48
CA ARG A 169 43.26 87.72 39.37
C ARG A 169 43.03 89.17 39.81
N ALA A 170 43.10 90.10 38.87
CA ALA A 170 42.58 91.44 39.05
C ALA A 170 41.13 91.49 38.54
N GLU A 171 40.33 92.34 39.16
CA GLU A 171 38.92 92.54 38.82
C GLU A 171 38.76 93.61 37.74
N PHE A 172 37.67 93.54 36.97
CA PHE A 172 36.88 94.72 36.61
C PHE A 172 35.43 94.27 36.43
N LEU A 173 34.52 94.81 37.26
CA LEU A 173 33.07 94.60 37.12
C LEU A 173 32.46 95.68 36.23
N LEU A 174 31.36 95.33 35.56
CA LEU A 174 30.32 96.29 35.18
C LEU A 174 28.93 95.64 35.30
N PHE A 175 28.08 96.29 36.08
CA PHE A 175 26.64 95.99 36.31
C PHE A 175 25.77 96.72 35.24
N TYR A 176 24.43 96.59 35.11
CA TYR A 176 23.36 95.91 35.86
C TYR A 176 22.13 95.68 34.93
N CYS A 177 21.15 94.90 35.41
CA CYS A 177 19.69 94.94 35.13
C CYS A 177 19.11 94.35 33.83
N GLN A 178 18.05 93.55 34.03
CA GLN A 178 16.97 93.31 33.06
C GLN A 178 15.90 94.42 33.17
N PRO A 179 15.09 94.63 32.11
CA PRO A 179 13.68 94.98 32.24
C PRO A 179 12.75 93.81 31.84
N SER A 180 11.45 93.98 32.08
CA SER A 180 10.39 93.00 31.81
C SER A 180 9.93 92.95 30.35
N ALA A 181 8.96 92.07 30.07
CA ALA A 181 8.17 92.09 28.84
C ALA A 181 7.35 93.39 28.66
N ASP A 182 6.74 93.52 27.48
CA ASP A 182 5.78 94.55 27.04
C ASP A 182 6.32 95.98 26.81
N ALA A 183 7.26 96.10 25.85
CA ALA A 183 7.45 97.32 25.04
C ALA A 183 8.00 96.98 23.63
N PRO A 184 7.56 97.67 22.56
CA PRO A 184 8.08 97.46 21.20
C PRO A 184 9.50 98.04 21.01
N ALA A 185 10.25 97.48 20.06
CA ALA A 185 11.70 97.67 19.97
C ALA A 185 12.16 99.07 19.48
N PRO A 186 13.14 99.70 20.15
CA PRO A 186 13.91 100.82 19.59
C PRO A 186 15.02 100.33 18.63
N PRO A 187 15.51 101.19 17.71
CA PRO A 187 16.38 100.76 16.60
C PRO A 187 17.84 100.40 16.99
N VAL A 188 18.49 99.71 16.05
CA VAL A 188 19.77 98.96 16.16
C VAL A 188 21.01 99.77 16.61
N SER A 189 20.95 101.09 16.64
CA SER A 189 22.13 101.97 16.68
C SER A 189 22.86 102.12 18.03
N ARG A 190 22.44 101.45 19.12
CA ARG A 190 23.10 101.57 20.45
C ARG A 190 23.91 100.37 20.94
N GLN A 191 23.77 99.18 20.36
CA GLN A 191 24.60 98.03 20.78
C GLN A 191 26.01 98.04 20.16
N ALA A 192 26.20 98.66 18.99
CA ALA A 192 27.51 98.76 18.33
C ALA A 192 28.53 99.61 19.10
N LEU A 193 28.09 100.67 19.80
CA LEU A 193 28.96 101.65 20.46
C LEU A 193 29.65 101.16 21.75
N LEU A 194 29.24 99.99 22.28
CA LEU A 194 29.90 99.37 23.43
C LEU A 194 31.07 98.44 23.05
N TRP A 195 31.28 98.19 21.76
CA TRP A 195 32.33 97.30 21.26
C TRP A 195 33.62 98.03 20.88
N ASP A 196 33.58 99.36 20.71
CA ASP A 196 34.72 100.18 20.25
C ASP A 196 35.82 100.39 21.31
N HIS A 197 35.59 99.91 22.53
CA HIS A 197 36.56 99.90 23.64
C HIS A 197 36.89 98.48 24.15
N MET A 198 36.35 97.44 23.50
CA MET A 198 36.83 96.07 23.67
C MET A 198 37.63 95.68 22.43
N ASP A 199 38.85 95.18 22.61
CA ASP A 199 39.62 94.63 21.50
C ASP A 199 38.97 93.30 21.06
N SER A 200 37.97 93.41 20.20
CA SER A 200 37.13 92.30 19.75
C SER A 200 37.92 91.24 18.97
N ARG A 201 39.05 91.63 18.37
CA ARG A 201 40.03 90.72 17.78
C ARG A 201 40.76 89.90 18.85
N LYS A 202 41.17 90.50 19.98
CA LYS A 202 41.68 89.75 21.15
C LYS A 202 40.62 88.81 21.76
N ILE A 203 39.35 89.20 21.77
CA ILE A 203 38.25 88.32 22.24
C ILE A 203 38.07 87.12 21.30
N ALA A 204 38.02 87.35 19.98
CA ALA A 204 37.94 86.29 18.98
C ALA A 204 39.17 85.36 19.02
N GLN A 205 40.37 85.92 19.20
CA GLN A 205 41.59 85.14 19.38
C GLN A 205 41.53 84.30 20.67
N SER A 206 41.12 84.87 21.79
CA SER A 206 40.94 84.17 23.07
C SER A 206 39.94 83.01 22.97
N ALA A 207 38.88 83.15 22.17
CA ALA A 207 37.93 82.07 21.89
C ALA A 207 38.56 80.92 21.07
N ILE A 208 39.46 81.22 20.12
CA ILE A 208 40.26 80.21 19.42
C ILE A 208 41.28 79.58 20.38
N ASP A 209 41.97 80.37 21.19
CA ASP A 209 43.01 79.93 22.13
C ASP A 209 42.43 79.05 23.25
N GLY A 210 41.21 79.32 23.69
CA GLY A 210 40.46 78.48 24.63
C GLY A 210 39.83 77.21 24.04
N ALA A 211 39.67 77.13 22.71
CA ALA A 211 39.07 75.98 22.05
C ALA A 211 39.95 74.72 22.12
N THR A 212 39.35 73.55 22.28
CA THR A 212 40.01 72.25 22.10
C THR A 212 39.65 71.69 20.73
N MET A 213 40.64 71.17 19.99
CA MET A 213 40.42 70.48 18.71
C MET A 213 40.78 69.00 18.85
N THR A 214 39.89 68.13 18.39
CA THR A 214 40.12 66.68 18.32
C THR A 214 39.86 66.18 16.91
N LEU A 215 40.63 65.18 16.48
CA LEU A 215 40.38 64.38 15.29
C LEU A 215 40.15 62.94 15.73
N GLY A 216 39.17 62.28 15.14
CA GLY A 216 38.86 60.86 15.32
C GLY A 216 39.19 60.08 14.05
N ALA A 217 38.21 59.32 13.54
CA ALA A 217 38.36 58.49 12.35
C ALA A 217 38.99 59.28 11.18
N THR A 218 40.18 58.82 10.79
CA THR A 218 41.06 59.50 9.84
C THR A 218 41.48 58.50 8.75
N SER A 219 41.63 58.96 7.51
CA SER A 219 41.96 58.11 6.38
C SER A 219 42.97 58.79 5.47
N ILE A 220 44.09 58.11 5.23
CA ILE A 220 45.16 58.51 4.32
C ILE A 220 45.03 57.65 3.06
N LYS A 221 44.86 58.29 1.90
CA LYS A 221 44.65 57.63 0.61
C LYS A 221 45.45 58.27 -0.51
N ASN A 222 45.71 57.51 -1.58
CA ASN A 222 46.44 57.93 -2.77
C ASN A 222 47.76 58.66 -2.43
N ALA A 223 48.59 58.00 -1.62
CA ALA A 223 49.85 58.58 -1.14
C ALA A 223 50.92 58.64 -2.25
N THR A 224 51.63 59.77 -2.27
CA THR A 224 52.78 60.08 -3.13
C THR A 224 53.91 60.67 -2.28
N ASP A 225 55.11 60.87 -2.84
CA ASP A 225 56.22 61.50 -2.11
C ASP A 225 55.95 62.95 -1.68
N SER A 226 55.12 63.70 -2.41
CA SER A 226 54.84 65.11 -2.13
C SER A 226 53.46 65.37 -1.54
N THR A 227 52.49 64.45 -1.71
CA THR A 227 51.10 64.66 -1.29
C THR A 227 50.38 63.37 -0.89
N PHE A 228 49.31 63.49 -0.10
CA PHE A 228 48.28 62.45 0.06
C PHE A 228 46.90 63.07 0.28
N ILE A 229 45.84 62.30 0.02
CA ILE A 229 44.48 62.68 0.39
C ILE A 229 44.29 62.36 1.88
N LEU A 230 43.97 63.39 2.66
CA LEU A 230 43.63 63.28 4.07
C LEU A 230 42.13 63.55 4.24
N SER A 231 41.40 62.51 4.64
CA SER A 231 40.04 62.63 5.16
C SER A 231 40.07 62.45 6.68
N SER A 232 39.37 63.30 7.44
CA SER A 232 39.27 63.17 8.90
C SER A 232 37.99 63.79 9.43
N ILE A 233 37.32 63.09 10.35
CA ILE A 233 36.22 63.64 11.13
C ILE A 233 36.72 64.03 12.52
N GLY A 234 36.23 65.12 13.08
CA GLY A 234 36.68 65.62 14.38
C GLY A 234 35.70 66.58 15.03
N LYS A 235 36.09 67.21 16.13
CA LYS A 235 35.29 68.22 16.83
C LYS A 235 36.16 69.37 17.31
N VAL A 236 35.60 70.57 17.27
CA VAL A 236 36.03 71.73 18.06
C VAL A 236 35.09 71.85 19.25
N THR A 237 35.62 71.97 20.46
CA THR A 237 34.86 72.26 21.68
C THR A 237 35.44 73.47 22.39
N ASN A 238 34.73 74.03 23.37
CA ASN A 238 35.15 75.23 24.11
C ASN A 238 35.39 76.47 23.24
N ALA A 239 34.74 76.58 22.08
CA ALA A 239 34.96 77.63 21.07
C ALA A 239 34.30 78.99 21.43
N GLY A 240 34.45 79.43 22.68
CA GLY A 240 33.81 80.62 23.21
C GLY A 240 32.30 80.46 23.43
N PHE A 241 31.57 81.58 23.31
CA PHE A 241 30.15 81.70 23.68
C PHE A 241 29.25 82.17 22.52
N LEU A 242 29.80 82.44 21.34
CA LEU A 242 29.09 82.95 20.16
C LEU A 242 29.06 81.91 19.03
N ASP A 243 27.93 81.82 18.33
CA ASP A 243 27.86 81.05 17.08
C ASP A 243 28.68 81.76 15.99
N ALA A 244 29.58 81.04 15.32
CA ALA A 244 30.57 81.62 14.41
C ALA A 244 31.04 80.62 13.34
N THR A 245 31.49 81.12 12.19
CA THR A 245 32.21 80.32 11.19
C THR A 245 33.69 80.69 11.22
N LEU A 246 34.54 79.73 11.56
CA LEU A 246 36.00 79.82 11.48
C LEU A 246 36.46 79.51 10.05
N ASN A 247 37.16 80.45 9.44
CA ASN A 247 37.70 80.37 8.10
C ASN A 247 39.24 80.34 8.12
N PHE A 248 39.85 79.62 7.18
CA PHE A 248 41.30 79.43 7.11
C PHE A 248 41.82 79.92 5.75
N PRO A 249 42.05 81.24 5.59
CA PRO A 249 42.33 81.86 4.28
C PRO A 249 43.72 81.54 3.70
N THR A 250 44.59 80.89 4.49
CA THR A 250 45.90 80.40 4.05
C THR A 250 46.07 78.94 4.50
N PRO A 251 46.84 78.10 3.76
CA PRO A 251 47.09 76.72 4.16
C PRO A 251 47.64 76.63 5.59
N VAL A 252 47.01 75.77 6.39
CA VAL A 252 47.41 75.49 7.78
C VAL A 252 48.63 74.58 7.76
N LYS A 253 49.70 74.99 8.45
CA LYS A 253 50.87 74.15 8.71
C LYS A 253 50.51 73.05 9.69
N VAL A 254 50.98 71.85 9.41
CA VAL A 254 50.95 70.72 10.35
C VAL A 254 52.37 70.47 10.81
N ILE A 255 52.59 70.63 12.11
CA ILE A 255 53.89 70.53 12.77
C ILE A 255 53.85 69.35 13.74
N TRP A 256 54.81 68.44 13.66
CA TRP A 256 54.98 67.41 14.68
C TRP A 256 55.58 68.06 15.92
N THR A 257 54.78 68.10 16.99
CA THR A 257 55.12 68.69 18.29
C THR A 257 55.13 67.62 19.39
N ASN A 258 55.54 67.97 20.61
CA ASN A 258 55.71 67.05 21.74
C ASN A 258 56.55 65.81 21.36
N ARG A 259 57.63 66.03 20.60
CA ARG A 259 58.43 64.95 20.02
C ARG A 259 59.25 64.21 21.09
N PRO A 260 59.60 62.92 20.87
CA PRO A 260 60.43 62.16 21.79
C PRO A 260 61.74 62.86 22.16
N ASN A 261 62.22 62.63 23.39
CA ASN A 261 63.46 63.18 23.92
C ASN A 261 63.55 64.73 23.86
N ASN A 262 62.41 65.41 23.86
CA ASN A 262 62.30 66.87 23.68
C ASN A 262 62.93 67.38 22.37
N ALA A 263 62.92 66.57 21.31
CA ALA A 263 63.41 66.99 19.99
C ALA A 263 62.60 68.19 19.46
N PRO A 264 63.25 69.15 18.77
CA PRO A 264 62.59 70.38 18.33
C PRO A 264 61.48 70.09 17.32
N ASP A 265 60.40 70.86 17.39
CA ASP A 265 59.23 70.78 16.50
C ASP A 265 59.60 70.84 15.01
N VAL A 266 58.95 70.03 14.18
CA VAL A 266 59.24 69.92 12.73
C VAL A 266 57.95 70.03 11.91
N GLN A 267 57.96 70.92 10.91
CA GLN A 267 56.84 71.05 9.97
C GLN A 267 56.77 69.84 9.04
N LEU A 268 55.71 69.03 9.17
CA LEU A 268 55.45 67.88 8.30
C LEU A 268 54.89 68.31 6.94
N GLY A 269 54.08 69.36 6.91
CA GLY A 269 53.38 69.78 5.70
C GLY A 269 52.40 70.94 5.88
N THR A 270 51.57 71.15 4.87
CA THR A 270 50.45 72.09 4.88
C THR A 270 49.19 71.45 4.31
N LEU A 271 48.02 71.88 4.79
CA LEU A 271 46.72 71.45 4.29
C LEU A 271 45.72 72.60 4.26
N THR A 272 44.67 72.46 3.47
CA THR A 272 43.53 73.41 3.47
C THR A 272 42.44 72.87 4.39
N VAL A 273 42.05 73.65 5.39
CA VAL A 273 40.91 73.34 6.29
C VAL A 273 39.66 74.02 5.74
N ALA A 274 38.56 73.27 5.58
CA ALA A 274 37.27 73.83 5.21
C ALA A 274 36.71 74.72 6.34
N PRO A 275 35.81 75.69 6.06
CA PRO A 275 35.21 76.52 7.10
C PRO A 275 34.50 75.68 8.17
N ILE A 276 34.84 75.90 9.44
CA ILE A 276 34.25 75.19 10.59
C ILE A 276 33.20 76.10 11.23
N THR A 277 31.93 75.74 11.11
CA THR A 277 30.86 76.42 11.87
C THR A 277 30.78 75.84 13.27
N VAL A 278 31.00 76.69 14.27
CA VAL A 278 30.75 76.40 15.69
C VAL A 278 29.42 77.00 16.11
N GLY A 279 28.58 76.21 16.76
CA GLY A 279 27.27 76.66 17.23
C GLY A 279 26.57 75.68 18.16
N GLY A 280 25.54 76.18 18.85
CA GLY A 280 24.79 75.40 19.84
C GLY A 280 25.55 75.15 21.15
N GLY A 281 24.78 75.00 22.25
CA GLY A 281 25.33 74.85 23.60
C GLY A 281 26.07 76.08 24.14
N LEU A 282 26.56 75.95 25.38
CA LEU A 282 27.55 76.84 26.00
C LEU A 282 28.51 75.98 26.85
N PRO A 283 29.84 76.06 26.65
CA PRO A 283 30.51 76.78 25.56
C PRO A 283 30.21 76.13 24.19
N LYS A 284 30.51 76.87 23.12
CA LYS A 284 30.18 76.49 21.74
C LYS A 284 31.06 75.33 21.23
N SER A 285 30.53 74.56 20.29
CA SER A 285 31.21 73.44 19.65
C SER A 285 30.87 73.35 18.16
N GLY A 286 31.64 72.61 17.38
CA GLY A 286 31.37 72.39 15.95
C GLY A 286 32.07 71.14 15.44
N ASP A 287 31.51 70.50 14.41
CA ASP A 287 32.12 69.32 13.79
C ASP A 287 33.19 69.72 12.78
N ILE A 288 34.33 69.01 12.81
CA ILE A 288 35.37 69.10 11.80
C ILE A 288 35.07 68.04 10.74
N GLN A 289 34.94 68.46 9.49
CA GLN A 289 34.87 67.59 8.33
C GLN A 289 36.00 67.99 7.38
N LEU A 290 37.11 67.25 7.45
CA LEU A 290 38.27 67.47 6.62
C LEU A 290 38.28 66.46 5.48
N GLN A 291 38.36 66.95 4.24
CA GLN A 291 38.68 66.17 3.06
C GLN A 291 39.56 67.05 2.16
N THR A 292 40.86 66.81 2.17
CA THR A 292 41.85 67.77 1.65
C THR A 292 43.08 67.05 1.10
N VAL A 293 43.88 67.77 0.30
CA VAL A 293 45.22 67.29 -0.07
C VAL A 293 46.21 67.82 0.97
N PHE A 294 46.87 66.91 1.66
CA PHE A 294 48.03 67.22 2.50
C PHE A 294 49.25 67.35 1.59
N ASN A 295 49.98 68.47 1.71
CA ASN A 295 51.20 68.75 0.96
C ASN A 295 52.38 68.59 1.89
N ILE A 296 53.29 67.67 1.59
CA ILE A 296 54.43 67.31 2.42
C ILE A 296 55.52 68.38 2.27
N ALA A 297 56.01 68.92 3.39
CA ALA A 297 57.03 69.98 3.40
C ALA A 297 58.46 69.41 3.52
N ASP A 298 58.61 68.29 4.21
CA ASP A 298 59.86 67.53 4.33
C ASP A 298 59.52 66.03 4.32
N THR A 299 59.97 65.32 3.29
CA THR A 299 59.68 63.90 3.08
C THR A 299 60.43 62.99 4.07
N LYS A 300 61.61 63.41 4.54
CA LYS A 300 62.39 62.71 5.56
C LYS A 300 61.78 62.90 6.94
N ALA A 301 61.29 64.11 7.24
CA ALA A 301 60.49 64.35 8.43
C ALA A 301 59.20 63.53 8.43
N MET A 302 58.50 63.45 7.27
CA MET A 302 57.30 62.64 7.12
C MET A 302 57.57 61.15 7.33
N GLY A 303 58.67 60.60 6.78
CA GLY A 303 59.04 59.19 7.01
C GLY A 303 59.35 58.89 8.47
N THR A 304 60.14 59.78 9.11
CA THR A 304 60.44 59.70 10.56
C THR A 304 59.18 59.81 11.43
N PHE A 305 58.21 60.63 11.02
CA PHE A 305 56.92 60.75 11.70
C PHE A 305 56.02 59.53 11.47
N ALA A 306 55.98 58.97 10.26
CA ALA A 306 55.17 57.79 9.95
C ALA A 306 55.67 56.54 10.70
N ASP A 307 56.99 56.36 10.80
CA ASP A 307 57.64 55.36 11.65
C ASP A 307 57.23 55.51 13.12
N TYR A 308 57.29 56.75 13.65
CA TYR A 308 56.84 57.05 15.02
C TYR A 308 55.34 56.78 15.21
N MET A 309 54.48 57.23 14.30
CA MET A 309 53.03 57.03 14.32
C MET A 309 52.63 55.54 14.35
N ILE A 310 53.34 54.71 13.60
CA ILE A 310 53.12 53.25 13.59
C ILE A 310 53.45 52.65 14.95
N ASN A 311 54.58 53.03 15.54
CA ASN A 311 55.11 52.39 16.75
C ASN A 311 54.59 52.95 18.09
N THR A 312 54.00 54.15 18.11
CA THR A 312 53.54 54.85 19.33
C THR A 312 52.08 54.52 19.74
N ASP A 313 51.75 54.81 21.00
CA ASP A 313 50.37 54.89 21.50
C ASP A 313 49.62 56.15 21.02
N THR A 314 50.30 57.30 21.00
CA THR A 314 49.75 58.59 20.53
C THR A 314 50.85 59.50 19.96
N PHE A 315 50.44 60.49 19.18
CA PHE A 315 51.30 61.60 18.74
C PHE A 315 50.53 62.92 18.76
N SER A 316 51.26 64.04 18.74
CA SER A 316 50.68 65.39 18.69
C SER A 316 51.03 66.12 17.38
N TRP A 317 50.01 66.70 16.74
CA TRP A 317 50.15 67.67 15.66
C TRP A 317 49.79 69.06 16.16
N LEU A 318 50.70 70.01 16.01
CA LEU A 318 50.41 71.43 16.14
C LEU A 318 49.92 71.96 14.78
N LEU A 319 48.64 72.33 14.73
CA LEU A 319 48.02 73.03 13.61
C LEU A 319 48.27 74.53 13.79
N GLN A 320 49.02 75.13 12.87
CA GLN A 320 49.41 76.55 12.93
C GLN A 320 49.12 77.26 11.60
N GLY A 321 48.41 78.39 11.63
CA GLY A 321 48.09 79.12 10.40
C GLY A 321 47.32 80.43 10.61
N GLY A 322 47.09 81.16 9.52
CA GLY A 322 46.18 82.30 9.52
C GLY A 322 44.72 81.84 9.62
N ALA A 323 43.93 82.54 10.42
CA ALA A 323 42.50 82.31 10.60
C ALA A 323 41.72 83.64 10.51
N SER A 324 40.43 83.52 10.24
CA SER A 324 39.44 84.57 10.50
C SER A 324 38.16 83.96 11.05
N ALA A 325 37.36 84.73 11.76
CA ALA A 325 36.06 84.30 12.28
C ALA A 325 34.95 85.21 11.76
N THR A 326 33.82 84.64 11.34
CA THR A 326 32.61 85.38 10.98
C THR A 326 31.56 85.14 12.06
N ALA A 327 31.15 86.18 12.79
CA ALA A 327 30.10 86.10 13.81
C ALA A 327 29.25 87.38 13.80
N PHE A 328 27.93 87.26 13.94
CA PHE A 328 26.96 88.37 13.78
C PHE A 328 27.15 89.23 12.50
N GLY A 329 27.67 88.64 11.42
CA GLY A 329 27.98 89.36 10.17
C GLY A 329 29.29 90.16 10.19
N VAL A 330 30.03 90.17 11.30
CA VAL A 330 31.34 90.81 11.43
C VAL A 330 32.45 89.81 11.12
N ASN A 331 33.42 90.21 10.29
CA ASN A 331 34.60 89.42 9.92
C ASN A 331 35.82 89.83 10.75
N PHE A 332 36.18 88.99 11.73
CA PHE A 332 37.38 89.13 12.56
C PHE A 332 38.59 88.58 11.80
N ASN A 333 39.30 89.44 11.09
CA ASN A 333 40.45 89.08 10.25
C ASN A 333 41.78 89.09 11.01
N GLY A 334 42.74 88.30 10.53
CA GLY A 334 44.10 88.24 11.09
C GLY A 334 44.15 87.60 12.48
N LEU A 335 43.37 86.55 12.70
CA LEU A 335 43.51 85.65 13.84
C LEU A 335 44.58 84.60 13.53
N SER A 336 45.09 83.93 14.56
CA SER A 336 46.03 82.81 14.44
C SER A 336 45.38 81.52 14.93
N LEU A 337 45.38 80.48 14.09
CA LEU A 337 45.23 79.11 14.55
C LEU A 337 46.56 78.66 15.18
N ASN A 338 46.51 78.15 16.40
CA ASN A 338 47.65 77.56 17.10
C ASN A 338 47.13 76.47 18.06
N LYS A 339 46.90 75.25 17.54
CA LYS A 339 46.16 74.19 18.25
C LYS A 339 46.90 72.86 18.20
N VAL A 340 47.19 72.28 19.36
CA VAL A 340 47.68 70.90 19.46
C VAL A 340 46.48 69.96 19.38
N VAL A 341 46.55 69.01 18.44
CA VAL A 341 45.66 67.85 18.34
C VAL A 341 46.47 66.61 18.67
N THR A 342 45.99 65.79 19.59
CA THR A 342 46.59 64.47 19.89
C THR A 342 45.73 63.38 19.25
N VAL A 343 46.37 62.43 18.57
CA VAL A 343 45.72 61.33 17.83
C VAL A 343 46.37 60.00 18.23
N GLY A 344 45.62 58.89 18.16
CA GLY A 344 46.11 57.55 18.44
C GLY A 344 47.11 57.04 17.40
N GLY A 345 48.25 56.52 17.85
CA GLY A 345 49.19 55.76 17.02
C GLY A 345 48.79 54.28 16.92
N MET A 346 49.48 53.52 16.07
CA MET A 346 49.13 52.12 15.76
C MET A 346 49.74 51.10 16.74
N LYS A 347 50.39 51.55 17.83
CA LYS A 347 50.95 50.74 18.93
C LYS A 347 51.96 49.67 18.53
N GLY A 348 52.52 49.74 17.32
CA GLY A 348 53.38 48.74 16.70
C GLY A 348 52.63 47.56 16.07
N LEU A 349 51.31 47.66 15.86
CA LEU A 349 50.46 46.64 15.22
C LEU A 349 50.70 45.22 15.79
N LYS A 350 50.71 45.10 17.13
CA LYS A 350 51.21 43.90 17.84
C LYS A 350 50.30 42.68 17.73
N ASP A 351 49.01 42.87 17.57
CA ASP A 351 48.01 41.80 17.52
C ASP A 351 47.91 41.23 16.10
N VAL A 352 48.84 40.35 15.75
CA VAL A 352 48.93 39.70 14.43
C VAL A 352 48.94 38.18 14.55
N SER A 353 48.12 37.51 13.74
CA SER A 353 47.98 36.05 13.74
C SER A 353 47.72 35.47 12.34
N ILE A 354 48.33 34.32 12.05
CA ILE A 354 48.06 33.52 10.86
C ILE A 354 46.81 32.66 11.11
N GLN A 355 45.79 32.87 10.28
CA GLN A 355 44.50 32.20 10.31
C GLN A 355 44.43 31.03 9.33
N SER A 356 45.23 31.06 8.26
CA SER A 356 45.42 29.97 7.30
C SER A 356 46.88 29.93 6.83
N PHE A 357 47.41 28.74 6.55
CA PHE A 357 48.76 28.55 5.99
C PHE A 357 48.76 27.39 5.00
N ALA A 358 49.33 27.59 3.81
CA ALA A 358 49.49 26.57 2.78
C ALA A 358 50.84 26.71 2.08
N PRO A 359 51.61 25.62 1.88
CA PRO A 359 52.69 25.57 0.92
C PRO A 359 52.14 25.39 -0.50
N LEU A 360 52.89 25.87 -1.48
CA LEU A 360 52.66 25.77 -2.91
C LEU A 360 53.97 25.37 -3.60
N ALA A 361 53.91 24.94 -4.86
CA ALA A 361 55.12 24.75 -5.67
C ALA A 361 55.93 26.07 -5.70
N GLY A 362 57.21 26.02 -5.35
CA GLY A 362 58.09 27.18 -5.41
C GLY A 362 58.53 27.49 -6.85
N PRO A 363 59.03 28.71 -7.10
CA PRO A 363 59.59 29.09 -8.41
C PRO A 363 60.87 28.31 -8.78
N THR A 364 61.53 27.68 -7.80
CA THR A 364 62.69 26.80 -7.98
C THR A 364 62.58 25.56 -7.10
N SER A 365 63.34 24.50 -7.41
CA SER A 365 63.43 23.28 -6.59
C SER A 365 64.09 23.48 -5.21
N ALA A 366 64.72 24.64 -4.96
CA ALA A 366 65.31 25.01 -3.67
C ALA A 366 64.41 25.97 -2.86
N SER A 367 63.16 26.13 -3.26
CA SER A 367 62.21 27.06 -2.65
C SER A 367 60.82 26.44 -2.57
N VAL A 368 60.01 26.88 -1.62
CA VAL A 368 58.59 26.53 -1.54
C VAL A 368 57.78 27.82 -1.53
N GLY A 369 56.82 27.91 -2.46
CA GLY A 369 55.84 28.98 -2.46
C GLY A 369 54.91 28.82 -1.27
N LEU A 370 54.23 29.88 -0.85
CA LEU A 370 53.23 29.79 0.20
C LEU A 370 52.10 30.81 0.04
N THR A 371 50.98 30.51 0.67
CA THR A 371 49.90 31.46 0.93
C THR A 371 49.53 31.41 2.40
N ALA A 372 49.31 32.57 3.01
CA ALA A 372 48.80 32.66 4.37
C ALA A 372 47.76 33.79 4.49
N THR A 373 46.64 33.54 5.16
CA THR A 373 45.71 34.59 5.56
C THR A 373 46.14 35.11 6.94
N ILE A 374 46.54 36.37 7.01
CA ILE A 374 47.01 37.02 8.24
C ILE A 374 45.93 37.99 8.75
N LEU A 375 45.46 37.77 9.97
CA LEU A 375 44.70 38.76 10.73
C LEU A 375 45.68 39.73 11.39
N LEU A 376 45.53 41.02 11.09
CA LEU A 376 46.29 42.12 11.68
C LEU A 376 45.31 43.15 12.25
N VAL A 377 45.43 43.48 13.55
CA VAL A 377 44.55 44.46 14.19
C VAL A 377 45.23 45.82 14.29
N ASN A 378 44.57 46.86 13.77
CA ASN A 378 44.98 48.25 13.94
C ASN A 378 44.21 48.89 15.12
N PRO A 379 44.88 49.31 16.21
CA PRO A 379 44.24 49.93 17.36
C PRO A 379 44.03 51.44 17.20
N SER A 380 44.37 52.04 16.04
CA SER A 380 44.19 53.46 15.75
C SER A 380 42.91 53.75 14.95
N ASP A 381 42.33 54.92 15.19
CA ASP A 381 41.32 55.55 14.33
C ASP A 381 41.88 56.00 12.96
N ILE A 382 43.21 55.97 12.78
CA ILE A 382 43.89 56.25 11.51
C ILE A 382 43.88 54.99 10.64
N SER A 383 43.30 55.12 9.45
CA SER A 383 43.33 54.14 8.38
C SER A 383 44.25 54.59 7.23
N ILE A 384 44.94 53.65 6.59
CA ILE A 384 45.92 53.95 5.53
C ILE A 384 45.78 52.97 4.36
N GLU A 385 45.66 53.53 3.15
CA GLU A 385 45.84 52.79 1.90
C GLU A 385 47.33 52.59 1.62
N LEU A 386 47.83 51.37 1.83
CA LEU A 386 49.22 51.00 1.60
C LEU A 386 49.47 50.57 0.14
N GLY A 387 48.45 50.02 -0.52
CA GLY A 387 48.61 49.37 -1.82
C GLY A 387 49.19 47.96 -1.68
N ASP A 388 50.12 47.56 -2.52
CA ASP A 388 50.77 46.25 -2.39
C ASP A 388 51.89 46.32 -1.34
N LEU A 389 51.77 45.49 -0.29
CA LEU A 389 52.66 45.44 0.88
C LEU A 389 53.58 44.23 0.79
N PHE A 390 54.89 44.50 0.84
CA PHE A 390 55.94 43.50 0.81
C PHE A 390 56.62 43.39 2.18
N MET A 391 56.82 42.15 2.63
CA MET A 391 57.39 41.80 3.94
C MET A 391 58.43 40.68 3.78
N LYS A 392 59.35 40.60 4.74
CA LYS A 392 60.38 39.56 4.88
C LYS A 392 60.20 38.84 6.21
N PHE A 393 60.53 37.56 6.26
CA PHE A 393 60.45 36.76 7.49
C PHE A 393 61.47 35.62 7.49
N MET A 394 61.64 34.97 8.64
CA MET A 394 62.41 33.74 8.77
C MET A 394 61.47 32.59 9.16
N LEU A 395 61.56 31.46 8.48
CA LEU A 395 60.88 30.22 8.83
C LEU A 395 61.93 29.16 9.22
N GLY A 396 62.19 29.05 10.52
CA GLY A 396 63.35 28.32 11.02
C GLY A 396 64.63 29.02 10.56
N SER A 397 65.43 28.32 9.76
CA SER A 397 66.66 28.82 9.12
C SER A 397 66.45 29.43 7.73
N GLY A 398 65.28 29.21 7.10
CA GLY A 398 65.00 29.67 5.74
C GLY A 398 64.54 31.14 5.70
N PRO A 399 65.15 32.03 4.90
CA PRO A 399 64.58 33.33 4.63
C PRO A 399 63.34 33.21 3.74
N GLY A 400 62.39 34.11 3.92
CA GLY A 400 61.18 34.15 3.11
C GLY A 400 60.62 35.55 2.89
N THR A 401 59.78 35.67 1.88
CA THR A 401 59.07 36.90 1.49
C THR A 401 57.56 36.68 1.49
N LEU A 402 56.81 37.75 1.72
CA LEU A 402 55.36 37.81 1.66
C LEU A 402 54.93 39.08 0.92
N GLN A 403 53.94 38.97 0.05
CA GLN A 403 53.22 40.05 -0.61
C GLN A 403 51.74 39.95 -0.26
N ALA A 404 51.15 41.05 0.22
CA ALA A 404 49.71 41.24 0.33
C ALA A 404 49.30 42.34 -0.66
N SER A 405 48.35 42.07 -1.56
CA SER A 405 47.95 43.04 -2.57
C SER A 405 46.79 43.93 -2.13
N LYS A 406 46.80 45.20 -2.56
CA LYS A 406 45.72 46.19 -2.31
C LYS A 406 45.34 46.36 -0.84
N VAL A 407 46.33 46.35 0.05
CA VAL A 407 46.15 46.52 1.50
C VAL A 407 45.59 47.91 1.81
N PHE A 408 44.41 47.92 2.42
CA PHE A 408 43.88 49.05 3.17
C PHE A 408 43.87 48.67 4.66
N LEU A 409 44.76 49.28 5.43
CA LEU A 409 44.83 49.13 6.88
C LEU A 409 43.70 49.96 7.49
N GLY A 410 42.53 49.34 7.67
CA GLY A 410 41.39 49.95 8.35
C GLY A 410 41.62 50.06 9.86
N ALA A 411 40.69 50.69 10.59
CA ALA A 411 40.66 50.58 12.06
C ALA A 411 40.09 49.20 12.47
N GLY A 412 40.64 48.58 13.50
CA GLY A 412 40.28 47.23 13.94
C GLY A 412 40.87 46.13 13.05
N ASN A 413 40.11 45.04 12.86
CA ASN A 413 40.59 43.82 12.21
C ASN A 413 40.74 43.98 10.69
N THR A 414 41.96 43.84 10.18
CA THR A 414 42.27 43.75 8.75
C THR A 414 42.72 42.32 8.43
N MET A 415 42.14 41.70 7.39
CA MET A 415 42.55 40.39 6.88
C MET A 415 43.41 40.58 5.64
N LEU A 416 44.61 40.00 5.64
CA LEU A 416 45.59 40.08 4.57
C LEU A 416 45.79 38.68 3.96
N ASP A 417 45.24 38.45 2.78
CA ASP A 417 45.58 37.24 2.00
C ASP A 417 46.92 37.46 1.31
N THR A 418 47.92 36.69 1.74
CA THR A 418 49.31 36.85 1.32
C THR A 418 49.76 35.72 0.40
N LYS A 419 50.70 36.04 -0.50
CA LYS A 419 51.49 35.07 -1.29
C LYS A 419 52.96 35.29 -1.00
N GLY A 420 53.74 34.22 -0.98
CA GLY A 420 55.15 34.30 -0.60
C GLY A 420 55.99 33.15 -1.12
N VAL A 421 57.28 33.19 -0.78
CA VAL A 421 58.26 32.13 -1.03
C VAL A 421 59.18 32.03 0.18
N VAL A 422 59.52 30.80 0.61
CA VAL A 422 60.60 30.51 1.56
C VAL A 422 61.68 29.71 0.83
N GLU A 423 62.94 30.08 1.05
CA GLU A 423 64.10 29.32 0.58
C GLU A 423 64.41 28.17 1.55
N ILE A 424 64.68 26.98 1.00
CA ILE A 424 65.05 25.80 1.77
C ILE A 424 66.57 25.63 1.72
N PRO A 425 67.28 25.61 2.87
CA PRO A 425 68.71 25.34 2.92
C PRO A 425 69.08 24.00 2.24
N PRO A 426 70.24 23.91 1.55
CA PRO A 426 70.64 22.68 0.87
C PRO A 426 70.67 21.47 1.81
N GLY A 427 69.90 20.43 1.47
CA GLY A 427 69.77 19.19 2.25
C GLY A 427 68.67 19.21 3.33
N ASP A 428 67.96 20.32 3.51
CA ASP A 428 66.85 20.45 4.46
C ASP A 428 65.47 20.31 3.78
N SER A 429 64.38 20.42 4.55
CA SER A 429 63.01 20.46 4.02
C SER A 429 62.10 21.40 4.82
N LEU A 430 61.04 21.92 4.18
CA LEU A 430 60.04 22.74 4.87
C LEU A 430 59.40 22.00 6.06
N SER A 431 59.23 20.68 5.97
CA SER A 431 58.72 19.86 7.07
C SER A 431 59.65 19.91 8.29
N ASN A 432 60.96 19.83 8.09
CA ASN A 432 61.95 19.96 9.18
C ASN A 432 61.95 21.38 9.77
N GLN A 433 61.91 22.40 8.91
CA GLN A 433 61.85 23.81 9.34
C GLN A 433 60.62 24.08 10.22
N ILE A 434 59.46 23.52 9.88
CA ILE A 434 58.23 23.63 10.69
C ILE A 434 58.31 22.77 11.95
N GLN A 435 58.84 21.54 11.87
CA GLN A 435 59.02 20.67 13.03
C GLN A 435 59.86 21.32 14.14
N GLY A 436 60.95 22.00 13.79
CA GLY A 436 61.83 22.70 14.74
C GLY A 436 61.18 23.89 15.47
N LEU A 437 60.01 24.36 15.03
CA LEU A 437 59.30 25.50 15.61
C LEU A 437 58.12 25.09 16.53
N GLY A 438 57.66 23.85 16.44
CA GLY A 438 56.56 23.33 17.27
C GLY A 438 55.18 23.88 16.92
N ASN A 439 54.27 23.87 17.90
CA ASN A 439 52.82 24.08 17.71
C ASN A 439 52.38 25.56 17.78
N ASN A 440 53.09 26.38 18.57
CA ASN A 440 52.82 27.80 18.78
C ASN A 440 53.99 28.63 18.25
N ILE A 441 53.99 28.85 16.93
CA ILE A 441 55.09 29.48 16.20
C ILE A 441 54.95 31.01 16.32
N GLN A 442 56.04 31.70 16.67
CA GLN A 442 56.13 33.15 16.60
C GLN A 442 57.09 33.54 15.47
N LEU A 443 56.55 34.01 14.35
CA LEU A 443 57.34 34.50 13.23
C LEU A 443 57.67 35.98 13.45
N LYS A 444 58.96 36.32 13.36
CA LYS A 444 59.37 37.72 13.19
C LYS A 444 59.18 38.08 11.73
N VAL A 445 58.31 39.05 11.47
CA VAL A 445 58.01 39.55 10.13
C VAL A 445 58.40 41.03 10.08
N GLU A 446 59.31 41.35 9.16
CA GLU A 446 59.82 42.68 8.91
C GLU A 446 59.10 43.26 7.69
N GLY A 447 58.65 44.51 7.75
CA GLY A 447 58.23 45.21 6.53
C GLY A 447 59.43 45.46 5.63
N ASP A 448 59.23 45.42 4.31
CA ASP A 448 60.27 45.70 3.33
C ASP A 448 59.98 47.00 2.58
N HIS A 449 58.84 47.04 1.87
CA HIS A 449 58.34 48.23 1.18
C HIS A 449 56.84 48.08 0.86
N VAL A 450 56.25 49.18 0.37
CA VAL A 450 54.92 49.22 -0.24
C VAL A 450 54.98 49.86 -1.63
N GLU A 451 54.02 49.50 -2.47
CA GLU A 451 53.72 50.14 -3.75
C GLU A 451 52.26 50.62 -3.72
N SER A 452 52.07 51.93 -3.53
CA SER A 452 50.75 52.55 -3.45
C SER A 452 50.07 52.57 -4.83
N PRO A 453 48.78 52.92 -4.93
CA PRO A 453 48.11 53.15 -6.21
C PRO A 453 48.80 54.18 -7.12
N ALA A 454 49.69 55.02 -6.58
CA ALA A 454 50.50 56.00 -7.30
C ALA A 454 51.99 55.61 -7.44
N GLY A 455 52.37 54.39 -7.04
CA GLY A 455 53.74 53.86 -7.13
C GLY A 455 54.47 53.77 -5.79
N ARG A 456 55.81 53.69 -5.83
CA ARG A 456 56.64 53.68 -4.61
C ARG A 456 56.61 55.05 -3.94
N VAL A 457 56.40 55.05 -2.63
CA VAL A 457 56.35 56.26 -1.79
C VAL A 457 57.49 56.19 -0.78
N GLY A 458 58.52 57.01 -0.95
CA GLY A 458 59.75 56.99 -0.16
C GLY A 458 59.53 57.18 1.34
N TRP A 459 58.71 58.14 1.75
CA TRP A 459 58.42 58.38 3.18
C TRP A 459 57.65 57.23 3.83
N LEU A 460 56.74 56.59 3.11
CA LEU A 460 55.96 55.45 3.60
C LEU A 460 56.82 54.17 3.62
N ASN A 461 57.73 54.02 2.65
CA ASN A 461 58.71 52.93 2.61
C ASN A 461 59.78 53.04 3.72
N ASP A 462 60.22 54.25 4.08
CA ASP A 462 61.10 54.49 5.22
C ASP A 462 60.44 54.07 6.56
N ALA A 463 59.12 54.16 6.67
CA ALA A 463 58.37 53.67 7.82
C ALA A 463 58.12 52.14 7.77
N VAL A 464 57.66 51.62 6.62
CA VAL A 464 57.38 50.18 6.45
C VAL A 464 58.64 49.34 6.59
N SER A 465 59.79 49.76 6.05
CA SER A 465 61.06 49.03 6.19
C SER A 465 61.55 48.89 7.65
N LYS A 466 60.99 49.68 8.57
CA LYS A 466 61.26 49.64 10.03
C LYS A 466 60.16 48.93 10.82
N LEU A 467 59.02 48.60 10.21
CA LEU A 467 57.96 47.82 10.85
C LEU A 467 58.49 46.44 11.27
N ARG A 468 58.23 46.04 12.51
CA ARG A 468 58.61 44.73 13.07
C ARG A 468 57.42 44.10 13.77
N LEU A 469 56.78 43.14 13.09
CA LEU A 469 55.63 42.39 13.60
C LEU A 469 56.10 41.08 14.25
N THR A 470 55.41 40.67 15.31
CA THR A 470 55.50 39.30 15.85
C THR A 470 54.20 38.58 15.48
N VAL A 471 54.24 37.78 14.42
CA VAL A 471 53.07 37.10 13.87
C VAL A 471 52.94 35.72 14.52
N THR A 472 51.82 35.51 15.20
CA THR A 472 51.53 34.24 15.89
C THR A 472 50.88 33.23 14.95
N MET A 473 51.31 31.97 15.00
CA MET A 473 50.74 30.87 14.23
C MET A 473 50.52 29.67 15.15
N ASN A 474 49.24 29.37 15.43
CA ASN A 474 48.83 28.24 16.25
C ASN A 474 48.34 27.11 15.34
N LEU A 475 49.14 26.06 15.19
CA LEU A 475 48.81 24.94 14.29
C LEU A 475 47.59 24.15 14.77
N THR A 476 47.31 24.13 16.09
CA THR A 476 46.10 23.51 16.66
C THR A 476 44.84 24.27 16.25
N THR A 477 44.83 25.60 16.30
CA THR A 477 43.70 26.43 15.84
C THR A 477 43.43 26.24 14.35
N ILE A 478 44.49 26.22 13.52
CA ILE A 478 44.37 26.01 12.07
C ILE A 478 43.83 24.61 11.77
N ALA A 479 44.39 23.56 12.39
CA ALA A 479 43.92 22.18 12.22
C ALA A 479 42.49 21.99 12.72
N GLN A 480 42.11 22.61 13.83
CA GLN A 480 40.74 22.58 14.35
C GLN A 480 39.74 23.23 13.40
N ASN A 481 40.09 24.38 12.80
CA ASN A 481 39.26 25.06 11.80
C ASN A 481 39.12 24.23 10.51
N ILE A 482 40.19 23.56 10.07
CA ILE A 482 40.14 22.62 8.94
C ILE A 482 39.21 21.44 9.26
N ILE A 483 39.32 20.84 10.45
CA ILE A 483 38.40 19.77 10.88
C ILE A 483 36.95 20.27 10.92
N LEU A 484 36.70 21.48 11.43
CA LEU A 484 35.35 22.07 11.44
C LEU A 484 34.81 22.30 10.02
N GLY A 485 35.63 22.74 9.07
CA GLY A 485 35.25 22.97 7.66
C GLY A 485 35.16 21.72 6.77
N ALA A 486 35.76 20.59 7.17
CA ALA A 486 35.77 19.37 6.35
C ALA A 486 34.39 18.68 6.27
N ASN A 487 34.01 18.24 5.08
CA ASN A 487 32.77 17.48 4.84
C ASN A 487 33.05 15.98 4.85
N LEU A 488 32.23 15.23 5.58
CA LEU A 488 32.34 13.79 5.78
C LEU A 488 31.15 13.08 5.13
N SER A 489 31.40 12.04 4.34
CA SER A 489 30.36 11.19 3.76
C SER A 489 30.69 9.70 3.88
N LEU A 490 29.65 8.87 3.86
CA LEU A 490 29.74 7.41 3.80
C LEU A 490 28.90 6.93 2.60
N SER A 491 29.54 6.30 1.63
CA SER A 491 28.90 5.83 0.39
C SER A 491 28.31 4.43 0.51
N SER A 492 28.85 3.59 1.40
CA SER A 492 28.30 2.28 1.72
C SER A 492 28.62 1.84 3.14
N ALA A 493 27.75 1.02 3.72
CA ALA A 493 27.96 0.36 5.01
C ALA A 493 27.56 -1.12 4.94
N SER A 494 28.15 -1.94 5.80
CA SER A 494 27.76 -3.32 6.05
C SER A 494 27.78 -3.59 7.56
N ILE A 495 26.65 -4.06 8.07
CA ILE A 495 26.44 -4.46 9.46
C ILE A 495 26.32 -5.98 9.49
N ASN A 496 27.23 -6.64 10.21
CA ASN A 496 27.28 -8.10 10.35
C ASN A 496 27.80 -8.49 11.75
N GLN A 497 27.83 -9.80 12.06
CA GLN A 497 28.24 -10.31 13.37
C GLN A 497 27.47 -9.68 14.55
N ILE A 498 26.16 -9.48 14.37
CA ILE A 498 25.31 -8.73 15.31
C ILE A 498 25.16 -9.50 16.64
N GLN A 499 25.30 -8.78 17.75
CA GLN A 499 25.11 -9.20 19.14
C GLN A 499 24.25 -8.18 19.90
N GLU A 500 23.92 -8.46 21.16
CA GLU A 500 23.19 -7.50 22.01
C GLU A 500 23.96 -6.17 22.16
N ASN A 501 25.24 -6.25 22.54
CA ASN A 501 26.07 -5.09 22.90
C ASN A 501 27.04 -4.64 21.80
N SER A 502 27.10 -5.32 20.65
CA SER A 502 28.03 -4.96 19.58
C SER A 502 27.62 -5.47 18.19
N PHE A 503 28.24 -4.92 17.15
CA PHE A 503 28.22 -5.48 15.80
C PHE A 503 29.50 -5.08 15.04
N ASN A 504 29.86 -5.83 14.00
CA ASN A 504 30.92 -5.44 13.08
C ASN A 504 30.36 -4.46 12.03
N LEU A 505 31.00 -3.30 11.92
CA LEU A 505 30.67 -2.25 10.96
C LEU A 505 31.83 -2.09 9.97
N VAL A 506 31.57 -2.48 8.72
CA VAL A 506 32.44 -2.21 7.58
C VAL A 506 31.81 -1.07 6.76
N GLY A 507 32.61 -0.16 6.21
CA GLY A 507 32.08 0.94 5.41
C GLY A 507 33.11 1.65 4.54
N VAL A 508 32.63 2.28 3.48
CA VAL A 508 33.44 3.11 2.57
C VAL A 508 32.86 4.51 2.56
N GLY A 509 33.73 5.52 2.58
CA GLY A 509 33.35 6.93 2.63
C GLY A 509 34.48 7.85 2.15
N ALA A 510 34.30 9.15 2.35
CA ALA A 510 35.30 10.15 2.01
C ALA A 510 35.29 11.35 2.96
N VAL A 511 36.47 11.95 3.14
CA VAL A 511 36.60 13.34 3.59
C VAL A 511 36.84 14.22 2.36
N THR A 512 36.14 15.34 2.31
CA THR A 512 36.35 16.40 1.30
C THR A 512 36.43 17.75 2.00
N ASN A 513 37.00 18.76 1.33
CA ASN A 513 37.29 20.07 1.93
C ASN A 513 38.22 19.97 3.17
N ALA A 514 39.18 19.04 3.16
CA ALA A 514 40.12 18.81 4.28
C ALA A 514 41.26 19.85 4.31
N GLY A 515 40.95 21.11 4.01
CA GLY A 515 41.94 22.18 3.92
C GLY A 515 42.89 22.05 2.74
N VAL A 516 44.15 22.42 2.97
CA VAL A 516 45.18 22.67 1.94
C VAL A 516 46.44 21.82 2.11
N LEU A 517 46.55 21.10 3.23
CA LEU A 517 47.74 20.34 3.64
C LEU A 517 47.53 18.83 3.46
N ASP A 518 48.56 18.12 3.01
CA ASP A 518 48.59 16.67 3.12
C ASP A 518 48.76 16.30 4.60
N ALA A 519 47.87 15.45 5.12
CA ALA A 519 47.81 15.14 6.54
C ALA A 519 47.24 13.74 6.80
N THR A 520 47.56 13.15 7.96
CA THR A 520 46.93 11.92 8.44
C THR A 520 46.25 12.16 9.78
N LEU A 521 44.92 12.07 9.81
CA LEU A 521 44.14 12.11 11.05
C LEU A 521 44.22 10.74 11.73
N LYS A 522 44.67 10.73 12.98
CA LYS A 522 44.68 9.58 13.90
C LYS A 522 43.58 9.79 14.95
N PHE A 523 42.94 8.71 15.40
CA PHE A 523 41.90 8.76 16.43
C PHE A 523 42.37 7.94 17.66
N PRO A 524 42.97 8.58 18.68
CA PRO A 524 43.63 7.87 19.78
C PRO A 524 42.67 7.23 20.79
N LYS A 525 41.37 7.53 20.69
CA LYS A 525 40.29 7.06 21.57
C LYS A 525 39.08 6.68 20.71
N PRO A 526 38.18 5.79 21.18
CA PRO A 526 36.90 5.55 20.51
C PRO A 526 36.11 6.84 20.31
N VAL A 527 35.40 6.92 19.18
CA VAL A 527 34.56 8.04 18.79
C VAL A 527 33.11 7.69 19.14
N ALA A 528 32.46 8.54 19.93
CA ALA A 528 31.06 8.36 20.31
C ALA A 528 30.12 8.69 19.16
N VAL A 529 29.10 7.85 18.98
CA VAL A 529 28.11 7.96 17.92
C VAL A 529 26.75 8.31 18.52
N PHE A 530 26.21 9.43 18.07
CA PHE A 530 24.91 9.94 18.50
C PHE A 530 23.91 9.90 17.35
N TRP A 531 22.69 9.42 17.58
CA TRP A 531 21.58 9.67 16.65
C TRP A 531 21.10 11.12 16.85
N THR A 532 21.22 11.92 15.79
CA THR A 532 20.93 13.35 15.75
C THR A 532 19.80 13.66 14.76
N ALA A 533 19.31 14.91 14.75
CA ALA A 533 18.19 15.37 13.93
C ALA A 533 16.94 14.48 14.05
N ARG A 534 16.61 14.05 15.28
CA ARG A 534 15.58 13.05 15.54
C ARG A 534 14.17 13.61 15.29
N PRO A 535 13.24 12.82 14.74
CA PRO A 535 11.84 13.23 14.67
C PRO A 535 11.31 13.56 16.07
N ASN A 536 10.62 14.69 16.19
CA ASN A 536 9.97 15.15 17.41
C ASN A 536 10.91 15.37 18.63
N SER A 537 12.24 15.41 18.46
CA SER A 537 13.17 15.72 19.56
C SER A 537 14.44 16.42 19.09
N ALA A 538 14.73 17.59 19.68
CA ALA A 538 15.95 18.36 19.41
C ALA A 538 17.19 17.85 20.16
N ALA A 539 17.04 16.87 21.07
CA ALA A 539 18.16 16.31 21.82
C ALA A 539 18.76 15.09 21.10
N ASP A 540 20.08 15.08 20.94
CA ASP A 540 20.83 13.90 20.49
C ASP A 540 20.79 12.79 21.55
N ILE A 541 20.82 11.52 21.13
CA ILE A 541 21.07 10.38 22.05
C ILE A 541 22.28 9.56 21.61
N LYS A 542 23.10 9.15 22.57
CA LYS A 542 24.26 8.28 22.33
C LYS A 542 23.77 6.86 22.10
N ILE A 543 24.09 6.32 20.93
CA ILE A 543 23.73 4.94 20.54
C ILE A 543 24.92 3.98 20.67
N GLY A 544 26.16 4.50 20.61
CA GLY A 544 27.35 3.67 20.82
C GLY A 544 28.67 4.42 20.68
N GLU A 545 29.73 3.64 20.50
CA GLU A 545 31.09 4.09 20.20
C GLU A 545 31.73 3.18 19.13
N LEU A 546 32.68 3.71 18.36
CA LEU A 546 33.47 2.94 17.41
C LEU A 546 34.92 3.45 17.34
N SER A 547 35.85 2.58 16.97
CA SER A 547 37.23 2.97 16.67
C SER A 547 37.37 3.30 15.19
N LEU A 548 37.79 4.52 14.85
CA LEU A 548 38.11 4.92 13.49
C LEU A 548 39.56 4.55 13.13
N SER A 549 39.77 4.00 11.94
CA SER A 549 41.10 3.88 11.34
C SER A 549 41.66 5.26 10.97
N SER A 550 42.98 5.39 10.86
CA SER A 550 43.62 6.65 10.45
C SER A 550 43.24 7.03 9.02
N VAL A 551 42.88 8.30 8.80
CA VAL A 551 42.46 8.83 7.50
C VAL A 551 43.53 9.76 6.95
N ALA A 552 44.16 9.36 5.84
CA ALA A 552 45.06 10.21 5.08
C ALA A 552 44.26 11.11 4.13
N VAL A 553 44.60 12.40 4.07
CA VAL A 553 44.07 13.36 3.10
C VAL A 553 45.21 13.93 2.26
N GLY A 554 44.98 14.09 0.96
CA GLY A 554 45.98 14.54 0.01
C GLY A 554 45.39 15.00 -1.34
N GLY A 555 46.23 15.01 -2.37
CA GLY A 555 45.83 15.30 -3.75
C GLY A 555 45.65 16.80 -4.03
N ASP A 556 44.70 17.13 -4.91
CA ASP A 556 44.37 18.52 -5.28
C ASP A 556 43.78 19.32 -4.11
N ILE A 557 43.87 20.65 -4.20
CA ILE A 557 43.29 21.57 -3.22
C ILE A 557 41.82 21.90 -3.61
N PRO A 558 40.85 21.83 -2.68
CA PRO A 558 40.98 21.45 -1.29
C PRO A 558 41.04 19.93 -1.11
N LYS A 559 41.90 19.52 -0.17
CA LYS A 559 42.38 18.14 0.03
C LYS A 559 41.26 17.16 0.33
N ARG A 560 41.46 15.90 -0.06
CA ARG A 560 40.47 14.81 0.03
C ARG A 560 41.13 13.51 0.48
N GLY A 561 40.34 12.61 1.08
CA GLY A 561 40.81 11.30 1.51
C GLY A 561 39.70 10.26 1.47
N GLU A 562 40.05 9.03 1.12
CA GLU A 562 39.15 7.89 1.29
C GLU A 562 39.03 7.50 2.76
N ILE A 563 37.85 7.03 3.15
CA ILE A 563 37.63 6.36 4.43
C ILE A 563 37.32 4.90 4.16
N LYS A 564 38.11 4.02 4.76
CA LYS A 564 37.88 2.58 4.82
C LYS A 564 37.72 2.22 6.29
N LEU A 565 36.50 1.87 6.66
CA LEU A 565 36.11 1.51 8.02
C LEU A 565 35.92 0.01 8.10
N SER A 566 36.49 -0.61 9.14
CA SER A 566 36.23 -2.00 9.53
C SER A 566 36.47 -2.08 11.04
N THR A 567 35.40 -2.10 11.83
CA THR A 567 35.49 -1.85 13.28
C THR A 567 34.33 -2.51 14.03
N THR A 568 34.56 -2.92 15.27
CA THR A 568 33.47 -3.34 16.17
C THR A 568 32.80 -2.09 16.74
N PHE A 569 31.56 -1.85 16.34
CA PHE A 569 30.69 -0.87 16.97
C PHE A 569 30.25 -1.41 18.33
N GLN A 570 30.44 -0.64 19.40
CA GLN A 570 30.01 -0.98 20.76
C GLN A 570 28.72 -0.22 21.08
N VAL A 571 27.65 -0.95 21.39
CA VAL A 571 26.35 -0.39 21.78
C VAL A 571 26.44 0.04 23.24
N THR A 572 26.29 1.35 23.52
CA THR A 572 26.41 1.87 24.90
C THR A 572 25.08 1.89 25.65
N ASP A 573 23.96 1.80 24.95
CA ASP A 573 22.61 1.76 25.50
C ASP A 573 21.71 1.00 24.52
N SER A 574 21.23 -0.19 24.91
CA SER A 574 20.42 -1.04 24.04
C SER A 574 19.02 -0.49 23.79
N SER A 575 18.47 0.37 24.66
CA SER A 575 17.18 1.03 24.43
C SER A 575 17.31 2.14 23.38
N ASN A 576 18.34 2.99 23.49
CA ASN A 576 18.65 4.02 22.50
C ASN A 576 18.96 3.39 21.14
N MET A 577 19.69 2.27 21.11
CA MET A 577 19.93 1.49 19.89
C MET A 577 18.64 0.87 19.33
N ALA A 578 17.74 0.38 20.19
CA ALA A 578 16.46 -0.17 19.76
C ALA A 578 15.53 0.87 19.13
N ASP A 579 15.49 2.09 19.69
CA ASP A 579 14.74 3.21 19.12
C ASP A 579 15.36 3.70 17.81
N PHE A 580 16.70 3.82 17.75
CA PHE A 580 17.40 4.15 16.52
C PHE A 580 17.19 3.08 15.43
N ALA A 581 17.34 1.80 15.74
CA ALA A 581 17.18 0.71 14.77
C ALA A 581 15.73 0.61 14.25
N THR A 582 14.74 0.86 15.12
CA THR A 582 13.33 0.97 14.74
C THR A 582 13.14 2.10 13.73
N TYR A 583 13.70 3.29 14.01
CA TYR A 583 13.66 4.42 13.07
C TYR A 583 14.44 4.15 11.78
N MET A 584 15.59 3.47 11.84
CA MET A 584 16.41 3.11 10.68
C MET A 584 15.66 2.18 9.72
N ILE A 585 14.88 1.22 10.24
CA ILE A 585 14.07 0.32 9.42
C ILE A 585 12.88 1.06 8.78
N GLN A 586 12.18 1.91 9.54
CA GLN A 586 10.96 2.58 9.06
C GLN A 586 11.21 3.86 8.23
N GLY A 587 12.28 4.61 8.53
CA GLY A 587 12.53 5.95 7.98
C GLY A 587 13.21 5.96 6.60
N THR A 588 13.06 7.08 5.89
CA THR A 588 13.72 7.34 4.59
C THR A 588 15.21 7.65 4.75
N ALA A 589 15.59 8.36 5.80
CA ALA A 589 16.97 8.73 6.11
C ALA A 589 17.16 8.98 7.61
N PHE A 590 18.40 8.90 8.08
CA PHE A 590 18.80 9.23 9.45
C PHE A 590 20.17 9.93 9.45
N SER A 591 20.50 10.60 10.55
CA SER A 591 21.81 11.25 10.73
C SER A 591 22.51 10.77 12.00
N TRP A 592 23.81 10.48 11.88
CA TRP A 592 24.70 10.21 13.01
C TRP A 592 25.65 11.39 13.23
N ARG A 593 25.82 11.84 14.47
CA ARG A 593 26.91 12.73 14.87
C ARG A 593 28.02 11.92 15.53
N LEU A 594 29.18 11.88 14.86
CA LEU A 594 30.44 11.36 15.38
C LEU A 594 31.08 12.44 16.26
N SER A 595 31.40 12.12 17.51
CA SER A 595 31.95 13.05 18.50
C SER A 595 33.13 12.41 19.23
N GLY A 596 34.30 13.05 19.23
CA GLY A 596 35.50 12.47 19.85
C GLY A 596 36.74 13.36 19.73
N GLU A 597 37.90 12.76 19.94
CA GLU A 597 39.22 13.41 19.85
C GLU A 597 40.01 12.88 18.65
N ALA A 598 40.75 13.77 17.98
CA ALA A 598 41.64 13.44 16.89
C ALA A 598 43.03 14.06 17.11
N THR A 599 44.02 13.46 16.45
CA THR A 599 45.39 14.00 16.31
C THR A 599 45.70 14.10 14.83
N ALA A 600 45.97 15.29 14.32
CA ALA A 600 46.38 15.47 12.92
C ALA A 600 47.91 15.41 12.81
N ASN A 601 48.43 14.45 12.04
CA ASN A 601 49.83 14.48 11.61
C ASN A 601 49.95 15.31 10.32
N ALA A 602 50.68 16.43 10.37
CA ALA A 602 50.95 17.28 9.22
C ALA A 602 52.39 17.83 9.32
N PHE A 603 53.11 17.92 8.19
CA PHE A 603 54.55 18.23 8.17
C PHE A 603 55.42 17.29 9.05
N GLY A 604 54.90 16.13 9.47
CA GLY A 604 55.53 15.23 10.44
C GLY A 604 55.26 15.57 11.91
N LEU A 605 54.71 16.75 12.23
CA LEU A 605 54.23 17.09 13.57
C LEU A 605 52.89 16.41 13.85
N ASP A 606 52.76 15.78 15.02
CA ASP A 606 51.45 15.41 15.58
C ASP A 606 50.83 16.60 16.32
N ILE A 607 49.62 16.99 15.92
CA ILE A 607 48.81 18.07 16.52
C ILE A 607 47.65 17.40 17.30
N PRO A 608 47.76 17.23 18.63
CA PRO A 608 46.81 16.47 19.45
C PRO A 608 45.64 17.32 19.98
N ASN A 609 44.70 16.67 20.67
CA ASN A 609 43.54 17.29 21.35
C ASN A 609 42.56 18.01 20.40
N LEU A 610 42.50 17.64 19.12
CA LEU A 610 41.58 18.24 18.16
C LEU A 610 40.17 17.67 18.35
N SER A 611 39.16 18.53 18.48
CA SER A 611 37.77 18.15 18.66
C SER A 611 37.16 17.70 17.32
N LEU A 612 36.76 16.43 17.27
CA LEU A 612 35.94 15.88 16.19
C LEU A 612 34.47 16.02 16.56
N SER A 613 33.71 16.76 15.75
CA SER A 613 32.24 16.74 15.76
C SER A 613 31.76 16.80 14.31
N LYS A 614 31.24 15.68 13.78
CA LYS A 614 30.83 15.56 12.38
C LYS A 614 29.51 14.82 12.25
N VAL A 615 28.59 15.39 11.46
CA VAL A 615 27.33 14.74 11.11
C VAL A 615 27.50 14.02 9.77
N VAL A 616 27.04 12.78 9.70
CA VAL A 616 26.83 12.03 8.45
C VAL A 616 25.36 11.67 8.32
N THR A 617 24.83 11.69 7.10
CA THR A 617 23.43 11.33 6.80
C THR A 617 23.42 10.13 5.87
N LEU A 618 22.56 9.16 6.17
CA LEU A 618 22.43 7.89 5.44
C LEU A 618 20.95 7.64 5.15
N ASN A 619 20.66 6.94 4.05
CA ASN A 619 19.32 6.45 3.77
C ASN A 619 18.95 5.32 4.76
N GLY A 620 17.71 5.32 5.23
CA GLY A 620 17.11 4.20 5.98
C GLY A 620 16.48 3.17 5.03
N PHE A 621 15.89 2.12 5.59
CA PHE A 621 15.26 1.05 4.81
C PHE A 621 13.83 1.39 4.34
N ASN A 622 13.26 2.52 4.79
CA ASN A 622 11.96 3.06 4.35
C ASN A 622 10.80 2.04 4.42
N GLY A 623 10.82 1.14 5.39
CA GLY A 623 9.83 0.06 5.56
C GLY A 623 9.91 -1.07 4.52
N LEU A 624 10.98 -1.16 3.72
CA LEU A 624 11.15 -2.10 2.60
C LEU A 624 9.97 -2.05 1.60
N PRO A 625 9.82 -0.93 0.85
CA PRO A 625 8.61 -0.63 0.12
C PRO A 625 8.35 -1.56 -1.07
N ASN A 626 7.06 -1.76 -1.37
CA ASN A 626 6.55 -2.57 -2.49
C ASN A 626 7.04 -4.05 -2.50
N PRO A 627 6.81 -4.81 -1.41
CA PRO A 627 7.14 -6.23 -1.38
C PRO A 627 6.30 -7.02 -2.40
N ASN A 628 6.96 -7.89 -3.17
CA ASN A 628 6.39 -8.56 -4.34
C ASN A 628 6.52 -10.08 -4.23
N ILE A 629 5.45 -10.83 -4.51
CA ILE A 629 5.43 -12.29 -4.37
C ILE A 629 5.75 -12.95 -5.72
N LYS A 630 6.89 -13.64 -5.79
CA LYS A 630 7.39 -14.31 -7.01
C LYS A 630 6.86 -15.73 -7.18
N SER A 631 6.65 -16.42 -6.06
CA SER A 631 6.11 -17.78 -5.98
C SER A 631 5.28 -17.92 -4.71
N PHE A 632 4.25 -18.76 -4.74
CA PHE A 632 3.44 -19.12 -3.59
C PHE A 632 2.89 -20.53 -3.82
N ASP A 633 3.21 -21.45 -2.93
CA ASP A 633 2.81 -22.85 -3.00
C ASP A 633 2.34 -23.36 -1.62
N LEU A 634 1.44 -24.33 -1.66
CA LEU A 634 0.82 -24.98 -0.50
C LEU A 634 1.01 -26.51 -0.62
N PRO A 635 2.26 -27.02 -0.56
CA PRO A 635 2.61 -28.35 -1.05
C PRO A 635 2.13 -29.51 -0.17
N ASN A 636 1.86 -29.28 1.11
CA ASN A 636 1.34 -30.30 2.03
C ASN A 636 0.66 -29.66 3.26
N SER A 637 0.14 -30.49 4.16
CA SER A 637 -0.36 -30.10 5.46
C SER A 637 -0.10 -31.20 6.49
N ASP A 638 -0.07 -30.81 7.77
CA ASP A 638 -0.08 -31.72 8.92
C ASP A 638 -0.71 -31.01 10.13
N SER A 639 -0.75 -31.64 11.30
CA SER A 639 -1.42 -31.12 12.50
C SER A 639 -0.98 -29.72 12.95
N ASN A 640 0.14 -29.18 12.46
CA ASN A 640 0.59 -27.81 12.73
C ASN A 640 -0.01 -26.76 11.78
N GLY A 641 -0.68 -27.18 10.70
CA GLY A 641 -1.31 -26.33 9.68
C GLY A 641 -0.88 -26.67 8.26
N ILE A 642 -1.43 -25.93 7.29
CA ILE A 642 -1.01 -26.02 5.88
C ILE A 642 0.41 -25.46 5.75
N HIS A 643 1.28 -26.19 5.07
CA HIS A 643 2.64 -25.76 4.74
C HIS A 643 2.59 -24.64 3.69
N VAL A 644 3.31 -23.54 3.94
CA VAL A 644 3.39 -22.39 3.03
C VAL A 644 4.84 -22.21 2.60
N VAL A 645 5.09 -22.25 1.30
CA VAL A 645 6.40 -21.97 0.70
C VAL A 645 6.24 -20.80 -0.27
N THR A 646 7.02 -19.73 -0.11
CA THR A 646 6.88 -18.53 -0.92
C THR A 646 8.20 -17.77 -1.05
N THR A 647 8.50 -17.28 -2.27
CA THR A 647 9.64 -16.38 -2.50
C THR A 647 9.12 -14.96 -2.65
N ALA A 648 9.51 -14.09 -1.72
CA ALA A 648 9.25 -12.66 -1.77
C ALA A 648 10.45 -11.89 -2.33
N GLU A 649 10.19 -10.79 -3.02
CA GLU A 649 11.18 -9.79 -3.42
C GLU A 649 10.90 -8.50 -2.66
N VAL A 650 11.90 -7.96 -1.95
CA VAL A 650 11.80 -6.70 -1.21
C VAL A 650 12.93 -5.76 -1.64
N SER A 651 12.63 -4.46 -1.70
CA SER A 651 13.63 -3.44 -2.07
C SER A 651 14.21 -2.77 -0.83
N ASN A 652 15.55 -2.76 -0.72
CA ASN A 652 16.31 -2.00 0.25
C ASN A 652 16.81 -0.69 -0.41
N PRO A 653 16.23 0.48 -0.07
CA PRO A 653 16.64 1.78 -0.62
C PRO A 653 17.83 2.42 0.12
N SER A 654 18.38 1.75 1.14
CA SER A 654 19.56 2.22 1.86
C SER A 654 20.86 1.88 1.14
N THR A 655 21.95 2.56 1.50
CA THR A 655 23.32 2.16 1.14
C THR A 655 23.93 1.16 2.15
N ILE A 656 23.07 0.55 2.98
CA ILE A 656 23.45 -0.29 4.11
C ILE A 656 23.10 -1.75 3.78
N THR A 657 24.12 -2.60 3.75
CA THR A 657 23.94 -4.05 3.85
C THR A 657 23.74 -4.42 5.32
N ILE A 658 22.73 -5.23 5.66
CA ILE A 658 22.56 -5.77 7.02
C ILE A 658 22.24 -7.27 7.00
N ASP A 659 23.00 -8.03 7.78
CA ASP A 659 22.70 -9.43 8.10
C ASP A 659 21.69 -9.48 9.27
N ILE A 660 20.46 -9.90 8.97
CA ILE A 660 19.38 -10.11 9.98
C ILE A 660 19.16 -11.60 10.27
N GLY A 661 20.06 -12.48 9.82
CA GLY A 661 20.03 -13.91 10.15
C GLY A 661 18.71 -14.58 9.78
N SER A 662 18.17 -15.40 10.69
CA SER A 662 16.85 -16.01 10.49
C SER A 662 15.75 -15.09 11.00
N ALA A 663 14.98 -14.51 10.08
CA ALA A 663 13.89 -13.57 10.37
C ALA A 663 12.53 -14.28 10.29
N ALA A 664 11.70 -14.11 11.31
CA ALA A 664 10.35 -14.64 11.36
C ALA A 664 9.32 -13.52 11.23
N PHE A 665 8.19 -13.82 10.60
CA PHE A 665 7.08 -12.93 10.31
C PHE A 665 5.76 -13.62 10.69
N ASP A 666 4.83 -12.89 11.28
CA ASP A 666 3.43 -13.30 11.38
C ASP A 666 2.67 -12.80 10.15
N LEU A 667 2.03 -13.73 9.44
CA LEU A 667 1.16 -13.42 8.31
C LEU A 667 -0.22 -13.06 8.86
N MET A 668 -0.68 -11.84 8.57
CA MET A 668 -1.94 -11.30 9.07
C MET A 668 -2.94 -11.05 7.95
N TYR A 669 -4.21 -11.39 8.20
CA TYR A 669 -5.36 -11.08 7.35
C TYR A 669 -6.45 -10.43 8.20
N ASN A 670 -7.01 -9.31 7.74
CA ASN A 670 -8.01 -8.51 8.47
C ASN A 670 -7.65 -8.18 9.94
N GLY A 671 -6.36 -8.07 10.27
CA GLY A 671 -5.87 -7.78 11.62
C GLY A 671 -5.66 -8.99 12.54
N VAL A 672 -5.90 -10.21 12.06
CA VAL A 672 -5.68 -11.47 12.81
C VAL A 672 -4.51 -12.24 12.20
N VAL A 673 -3.68 -12.88 13.02
CA VAL A 673 -2.60 -13.76 12.57
C VAL A 673 -3.19 -15.06 12.04
N ILE A 674 -2.89 -15.40 10.79
CA ILE A 674 -3.31 -16.65 10.12
C ILE A 674 -2.19 -17.68 9.98
N GLY A 675 -0.94 -17.29 10.25
CA GLY A 675 0.21 -18.16 10.12
C GLY A 675 1.50 -17.46 10.47
N ALA A 676 2.59 -18.23 10.51
CA ALA A 676 3.95 -17.71 10.68
C ALA A 676 4.84 -18.21 9.54
N LEU A 677 5.69 -17.32 9.03
CA LEU A 677 6.66 -17.56 7.96
C LEU A 677 8.07 -17.21 8.48
N GLY A 678 9.07 -17.99 8.11
CA GLY A 678 10.47 -17.76 8.45
C GLY A 678 11.37 -17.79 7.22
N SER A 679 12.29 -16.85 7.15
CA SER A 679 13.45 -16.92 6.26
C SER A 679 14.71 -17.24 7.07
N SER A 680 15.71 -17.85 6.43
CA SER A 680 17.01 -18.17 7.03
C SER A 680 18.14 -17.40 6.35
N ASN A 681 19.19 -17.03 7.08
CA ASN A 681 20.40 -16.37 6.55
C ASN A 681 20.11 -15.14 5.68
N THR A 682 19.12 -14.33 6.09
CA THR A 682 18.62 -13.17 5.35
C THR A 682 19.57 -12.00 5.51
N VAL A 683 20.28 -11.68 4.43
CA VAL A 683 21.10 -10.46 4.31
C VAL A 683 20.38 -9.50 3.36
N LEU A 684 20.06 -8.30 3.84
CA LEU A 684 19.48 -7.23 3.04
C LEU A 684 20.60 -6.38 2.46
N VAL A 685 20.97 -6.59 1.19
CA VAL A 685 21.89 -5.73 0.42
C VAL A 685 21.13 -4.56 -0.23
N PRO A 686 21.79 -3.44 -0.60
CA PRO A 686 21.15 -2.37 -1.37
C PRO A 686 20.51 -2.87 -2.68
N GLY A 687 19.29 -2.42 -2.98
CA GLY A 687 18.51 -2.86 -4.14
C GLY A 687 17.55 -4.01 -3.85
N ALA A 688 17.27 -4.86 -4.85
CA ALA A 688 16.30 -5.96 -4.73
C ALA A 688 16.89 -7.17 -4.00
N ASN A 689 16.14 -7.71 -3.04
CA ASN A 689 16.51 -8.86 -2.22
C ASN A 689 15.45 -9.96 -2.36
N SER A 690 15.87 -11.20 -2.60
CA SER A 690 14.97 -12.35 -2.66
C SER A 690 14.98 -13.10 -1.33
N LEU A 691 13.84 -13.14 -0.66
CA LEU A 691 13.62 -13.84 0.61
C LEU A 691 12.82 -15.11 0.32
N ASN A 692 13.43 -16.28 0.53
CA ASN A 692 12.70 -17.54 0.60
C ASN A 692 12.10 -17.68 2.00
N LEU A 693 10.80 -17.89 2.05
CA LEU A 693 9.98 -17.95 3.26
C LEU A 693 9.29 -19.33 3.32
N ASP A 694 9.44 -19.99 4.46
CA ASP A 694 8.88 -21.31 4.78
C ASP A 694 8.07 -21.21 6.07
N GLY A 695 6.93 -21.88 6.19
CA GLY A 695 6.15 -21.82 7.41
C GLY A 695 4.77 -22.48 7.37
N ARG A 696 3.89 -22.07 8.30
CA ARG A 696 2.59 -22.72 8.52
C ARG A 696 1.45 -21.73 8.64
N MET A 697 0.35 -22.04 7.95
CA MET A 697 -0.93 -21.34 8.04
C MET A 697 -1.93 -22.19 8.84
N LYS A 698 -2.46 -21.61 9.93
CA LYS A 698 -3.47 -22.21 10.80
C LYS A 698 -4.23 -21.12 11.57
N SER A 699 -5.55 -21.24 11.65
CA SER A 699 -6.43 -20.30 12.34
C SER A 699 -7.53 -21.03 13.11
N GLY A 700 -7.82 -20.56 14.34
CA GLY A 700 -9.02 -21.00 15.07
C GLY A 700 -10.31 -20.31 14.59
N ASP A 701 -10.20 -19.23 13.81
CA ASP A 701 -11.32 -18.52 13.22
C ASP A 701 -11.67 -19.10 11.85
N SER A 702 -12.76 -19.90 11.82
CA SER A 702 -13.31 -20.51 10.62
C SER A 702 -13.98 -19.50 9.68
N SER A 703 -14.50 -18.38 10.19
CA SER A 703 -15.10 -17.32 9.36
C SER A 703 -14.03 -16.61 8.53
N LEU A 704 -12.85 -16.42 9.13
CA LEU A 704 -11.70 -15.82 8.48
C LEU A 704 -11.09 -16.76 7.43
N LEU A 705 -10.93 -18.05 7.74
CA LEU A 705 -10.54 -19.07 6.75
C LEU A 705 -11.55 -19.17 5.60
N SER A 706 -12.85 -19.08 5.89
CA SER A 706 -13.92 -19.07 4.88
C SER A 706 -13.73 -17.92 3.87
N GLY A 707 -13.47 -16.70 4.36
CA GLY A 707 -13.16 -15.55 3.53
C GLY A 707 -11.88 -15.73 2.72
N LEU A 708 -10.81 -16.20 3.37
CA LEU A 708 -9.51 -16.46 2.75
C LEU A 708 -9.62 -17.44 1.58
N PHE A 709 -10.13 -18.66 1.81
CA PHE A 709 -10.26 -19.67 0.77
C PHE A 709 -11.25 -19.26 -0.32
N THR A 710 -12.36 -18.59 0.03
CA THR A 710 -13.32 -18.07 -0.96
C THR A 710 -12.66 -17.05 -1.88
N THR A 711 -12.01 -16.00 -1.36
CA THR A 711 -11.34 -14.99 -2.20
C THR A 711 -10.18 -15.56 -3.00
N PHE A 712 -9.41 -16.49 -2.43
CA PHE A 712 -8.30 -17.15 -3.11
C PHE A 712 -8.79 -17.98 -4.31
N LEU A 713 -9.80 -18.84 -4.12
CA LEU A 713 -10.33 -19.74 -5.15
C LEU A 713 -11.21 -19.05 -6.20
N THR A 714 -11.84 -17.92 -5.87
CA THR A 714 -12.65 -17.12 -6.83
C THR A 714 -11.81 -16.14 -7.66
N GLY A 715 -10.48 -16.17 -7.53
CA GLY A 715 -9.57 -15.39 -8.38
C GLY A 715 -9.30 -13.95 -7.91
N GLY A 716 -9.77 -13.56 -6.72
CA GLY A 716 -9.65 -12.17 -6.23
C GLY A 716 -8.25 -11.75 -5.78
N GLY A 717 -7.34 -12.70 -5.57
CA GLY A 717 -6.04 -12.47 -4.92
C GLY A 717 -6.18 -12.22 -3.42
N LEU A 718 -5.23 -12.71 -2.62
CA LEU A 718 -5.26 -12.58 -1.16
C LEU A 718 -4.34 -11.45 -0.70
N LYS A 719 -4.93 -10.31 -0.34
CA LYS A 719 -4.23 -9.17 0.28
C LYS A 719 -4.03 -9.45 1.76
N ALA A 720 -2.78 -9.51 2.20
CA ALA A 720 -2.37 -9.79 3.57
C ALA A 720 -1.23 -8.85 4.01
N THR A 721 -0.85 -8.89 5.28
CA THR A 721 0.29 -8.14 5.81
C THR A 721 1.25 -9.10 6.50
N ALA A 722 2.50 -9.16 6.08
CA ALA A 722 3.55 -9.85 6.83
C ALA A 722 4.16 -8.87 7.85
N VAL A 723 3.95 -9.12 9.13
CA VAL A 723 4.48 -8.29 10.24
C VAL A 723 5.67 -9.00 10.85
N GLY A 724 6.79 -8.30 11.06
CA GLY A 724 7.98 -8.90 11.66
C GLY A 724 7.71 -9.41 13.08
N LYS A 725 8.25 -10.59 13.41
CA LYS A 725 8.03 -11.28 14.68
C LYS A 725 9.32 -11.40 15.50
N SER A 726 10.42 -11.79 14.84
CA SER A 726 11.74 -11.88 15.46
C SER A 726 12.86 -11.96 14.42
N SER A 727 14.09 -11.77 14.87
CA SER A 727 15.32 -11.94 14.09
C SER A 727 16.36 -12.65 14.95
N THR A 728 16.94 -13.73 14.43
CA THR A 728 17.92 -14.57 15.13
C THR A 728 19.24 -14.59 14.37
N VAL A 729 20.27 -13.94 14.91
CA VAL A 729 21.61 -13.82 14.31
C VAL A 729 22.59 -14.60 15.19
N ASN A 730 23.41 -15.49 14.63
CA ASN A 730 24.39 -16.30 15.37
C ASN A 730 23.81 -17.04 16.61
N ASN A 731 22.59 -17.58 16.49
CA ASN A 731 21.82 -18.21 17.58
C ASN A 731 21.46 -17.28 18.76
N GLN A 732 21.57 -15.96 18.59
CA GLN A 732 21.13 -14.95 19.55
C GLN A 732 19.98 -14.11 18.97
N GLN A 733 19.18 -13.48 19.83
CA GLN A 733 18.12 -12.55 19.44
C GLN A 733 18.38 -11.17 20.07
N PRO A 734 19.21 -10.31 19.44
CA PRO A 734 19.51 -8.99 19.96
C PRO A 734 18.21 -8.18 20.16
N SER A 735 18.00 -7.63 21.35
CA SER A 735 16.75 -7.01 21.78
C SER A 735 16.38 -5.82 20.90
N TRP A 736 17.39 -5.01 20.53
CA TRP A 736 17.25 -3.83 19.69
C TRP A 736 16.88 -4.18 18.25
N LEU A 737 17.51 -5.21 17.67
CA LEU A 737 17.18 -5.70 16.33
C LEU A 737 15.77 -6.33 16.31
N ASN A 738 15.40 -7.05 17.37
CA ASN A 738 14.08 -7.65 17.50
C ASN A 738 12.98 -6.60 17.69
N LYS A 739 13.23 -5.49 18.40
CA LYS A 739 12.30 -4.34 18.47
C LYS A 739 12.11 -3.72 17.09
N ALA A 740 13.20 -3.51 16.35
CA ALA A 740 13.17 -2.92 15.02
C ALA A 740 12.45 -3.81 14.00
N ILE A 741 12.73 -5.11 13.98
CA ILE A 741 12.05 -6.08 13.09
C ILE A 741 10.55 -6.19 13.43
N LYS A 742 10.16 -6.15 14.71
CA LYS A 742 8.74 -6.08 15.12
C LYS A 742 8.00 -4.81 14.70
N SER A 743 8.72 -3.79 14.23
CA SER A 743 8.15 -2.56 13.67
C SER A 743 7.88 -2.62 12.16
N LEU A 744 8.35 -3.68 11.49
CA LEU A 744 8.23 -3.87 10.05
C LEU A 744 6.87 -4.48 9.69
N SER A 745 6.17 -3.87 8.74
CA SER A 745 4.82 -4.25 8.32
C SER A 745 4.72 -4.20 6.80
N LEU A 746 4.70 -5.36 6.15
CA LEU A 746 4.83 -5.52 4.70
C LEU A 746 3.47 -5.87 4.07
N PRO A 747 2.80 -4.96 3.36
CA PRO A 747 1.53 -5.24 2.68
C PRO A 747 1.79 -6.07 1.42
N VAL A 748 1.39 -7.34 1.43
CA VAL A 748 1.64 -8.31 0.36
C VAL A 748 0.34 -8.73 -0.34
N SER A 749 0.46 -9.05 -1.64
CA SER A 749 -0.64 -9.59 -2.43
C SER A 749 -0.26 -10.97 -2.94
N LEU A 750 -0.86 -12.01 -2.36
CA LEU A 750 -0.64 -13.40 -2.71
C LEU A 750 -1.49 -13.75 -3.95
N PRO A 751 -0.91 -14.35 -5.01
CA PRO A 751 -1.62 -14.62 -6.26
C PRO A 751 -2.64 -15.75 -6.11
N SER A 752 -3.84 -15.59 -6.68
CA SER A 752 -4.81 -16.68 -6.82
C SER A 752 -4.31 -17.76 -7.78
N PRO A 753 -4.66 -19.04 -7.57
CA PRO A 753 -4.22 -20.15 -8.40
C PRO A 753 -4.89 -20.10 -9.77
N GLN A 754 -4.16 -20.45 -10.83
CA GLN A 754 -4.74 -20.58 -12.16
C GLN A 754 -5.47 -21.93 -12.28
N LEU A 755 -6.80 -21.89 -12.16
CA LEU A 755 -7.65 -23.08 -12.25
C LEU A 755 -7.72 -23.58 -13.71
N SER A 756 -7.04 -24.68 -14.00
CA SER A 756 -7.05 -25.34 -15.32
C SER A 756 -8.34 -26.13 -15.60
N SER A 757 -9.15 -26.37 -14.57
CA SER A 757 -10.43 -27.09 -14.64
C SER A 757 -11.40 -26.56 -13.56
N PRO A 758 -12.72 -26.71 -13.73
CA PRO A 758 -13.69 -26.42 -12.66
C PRO A 758 -13.42 -27.27 -11.42
N ILE A 759 -13.51 -26.66 -10.24
CA ILE A 759 -13.30 -27.34 -8.94
C ILE A 759 -14.36 -28.42 -8.70
N VAL A 760 -15.58 -28.25 -9.22
CA VAL A 760 -16.64 -29.27 -9.24
C VAL A 760 -17.16 -29.45 -10.66
N SER A 761 -17.28 -30.70 -11.13
CA SER A 761 -17.73 -31.04 -12.48
C SER A 761 -18.38 -32.43 -12.54
N ASN A 762 -18.88 -32.86 -13.71
CA ASN A 762 -19.49 -34.19 -13.92
C ASN A 762 -20.49 -34.58 -12.81
N LEU A 763 -21.55 -33.78 -12.65
CA LEU A 763 -22.65 -34.08 -11.74
C LEU A 763 -23.47 -35.27 -12.28
N GLN A 764 -23.67 -36.31 -11.47
CA GLN A 764 -24.43 -37.50 -11.81
C GLN A 764 -25.50 -37.76 -10.75
N ILE A 765 -26.70 -38.14 -11.21
CA ILE A 765 -27.85 -38.45 -10.36
C ILE A 765 -28.25 -39.91 -10.62
N PRO A 766 -27.91 -40.87 -9.73
CA PRO A 766 -28.17 -42.30 -9.97
C PRO A 766 -29.66 -42.66 -10.01
N SER A 767 -30.48 -41.92 -9.25
CA SER A 767 -31.94 -42.01 -9.26
C SER A 767 -32.56 -40.73 -8.73
N MET A 768 -33.76 -40.39 -9.19
CA MET A 768 -34.51 -39.23 -8.73
C MET A 768 -36.00 -39.55 -8.57
N SER A 769 -36.68 -38.82 -7.71
CA SER A 769 -38.11 -38.90 -7.45
C SER A 769 -38.71 -37.51 -7.61
N LEU A 770 -39.75 -37.39 -8.45
CA LEU A 770 -40.56 -36.19 -8.58
C LEU A 770 -41.95 -36.45 -7.99
N THR A 771 -42.26 -35.74 -6.92
CA THR A 771 -43.56 -35.84 -6.24
C THR A 771 -44.35 -34.55 -6.43
N PHE A 772 -45.52 -34.66 -7.04
CA PHE A 772 -46.45 -33.57 -7.22
C PHE A 772 -47.41 -33.46 -6.01
N ASP A 773 -47.97 -32.27 -5.81
CA ASP A 773 -48.90 -31.96 -4.72
C ASP A 773 -50.26 -31.60 -5.31
N PRO A 774 -51.34 -32.38 -5.08
CA PRO A 774 -52.65 -32.11 -5.66
C PRO A 774 -53.26 -30.74 -5.31
N SER A 775 -52.72 -30.02 -4.31
CA SER A 775 -53.11 -28.63 -4.02
C SER A 775 -52.50 -27.61 -4.99
N ASP A 776 -51.39 -27.93 -5.67
CA ASP A 776 -50.80 -27.12 -6.75
C ASP A 776 -51.13 -27.68 -8.13
N THR A 777 -52.31 -27.32 -8.64
CA THR A 777 -52.76 -27.66 -10.00
C THR A 777 -51.97 -26.98 -11.12
N SER A 778 -51.00 -26.10 -10.82
CA SER A 778 -50.03 -25.67 -11.83
C SER A 778 -49.04 -26.79 -12.16
N GLY A 779 -48.66 -27.62 -11.17
CA GLY A 779 -47.62 -28.63 -11.30
C GLY A 779 -46.21 -28.05 -11.57
N LEU A 780 -46.00 -26.75 -11.37
CA LEU A 780 -44.73 -26.05 -11.64
C LEU A 780 -43.72 -26.16 -10.49
N ASN A 781 -44.08 -26.89 -9.42
CA ASN A 781 -43.38 -26.89 -8.14
C ASN A 781 -43.09 -28.30 -7.54
N PRO A 782 -42.83 -29.37 -8.32
CA PRO A 782 -42.69 -30.72 -7.78
C PRO A 782 -41.52 -30.84 -6.79
N ARG A 783 -41.70 -31.72 -5.80
CA ARG A 783 -40.67 -32.08 -4.82
C ARG A 783 -39.72 -33.10 -5.43
N LEU A 784 -38.44 -32.74 -5.48
CA LEU A 784 -37.34 -33.56 -5.95
C LEU A 784 -36.60 -34.19 -4.77
N THR A 785 -36.49 -35.52 -4.79
CA THR A 785 -35.61 -36.29 -3.90
C THR A 785 -34.64 -37.12 -4.75
N ALA A 786 -33.35 -37.11 -4.42
CA ALA A 786 -32.31 -37.86 -5.12
C ALA A 786 -31.19 -38.26 -4.13
N SER A 787 -30.99 -39.56 -3.95
CA SER A 787 -29.93 -40.10 -3.08
C SER A 787 -28.66 -40.41 -3.86
N GLY A 788 -27.50 -40.25 -3.21
CA GLY A 788 -26.21 -40.59 -3.80
C GLY A 788 -25.83 -39.75 -5.02
N VAL A 789 -26.23 -38.47 -5.06
CA VAL A 789 -25.82 -37.53 -6.11
C VAL A 789 -24.30 -37.33 -6.01
N THR A 790 -23.56 -37.58 -7.09
CA THR A 790 -22.10 -37.50 -7.12
C THR A 790 -21.61 -36.41 -8.05
N ALA A 791 -20.46 -35.82 -7.73
CA ALA A 791 -19.73 -34.89 -8.60
C ALA A 791 -18.22 -35.13 -8.50
N GLN A 792 -17.50 -34.93 -9.61
CA GLN A 792 -16.04 -34.92 -9.58
C GLN A 792 -15.53 -33.64 -8.91
N PHE A 793 -14.58 -33.79 -7.99
CA PHE A 793 -13.91 -32.72 -7.27
C PHE A 793 -12.45 -32.63 -7.69
N SER A 794 -12.03 -31.45 -8.13
CA SER A 794 -10.68 -31.14 -8.59
C SER A 794 -10.05 -30.12 -7.62
N SER A 795 -9.34 -30.63 -6.61
CA SER A 795 -8.60 -29.77 -5.68
C SER A 795 -7.44 -29.07 -6.42
N PRO A 796 -7.32 -27.73 -6.37
CA PRO A 796 -6.14 -27.02 -6.86
C PRO A 796 -4.97 -27.05 -5.85
N PHE A 797 -5.11 -27.79 -4.75
CA PHE A 797 -4.11 -27.92 -3.68
C PHE A 797 -3.57 -29.34 -3.58
N SER A 798 -2.29 -29.48 -3.26
CA SER A 798 -1.60 -30.75 -3.04
C SER A 798 -1.96 -31.44 -1.71
N PHE A 799 -2.50 -30.69 -0.74
CA PHE A 799 -2.96 -31.22 0.54
C PHE A 799 -4.42 -31.73 0.48
N ARG A 800 -4.81 -32.55 1.46
CA ARG A 800 -6.17 -33.14 1.52
C ARG A 800 -7.18 -32.14 2.08
N ILE A 801 -8.36 -32.08 1.45
CA ILE A 801 -9.51 -31.33 1.94
C ILE A 801 -10.62 -32.32 2.28
N GLY A 802 -11.13 -32.28 3.50
CA GLY A 802 -12.29 -33.07 3.92
C GLY A 802 -13.58 -32.32 3.63
N VAL A 803 -14.31 -32.66 2.56
CA VAL A 803 -15.65 -32.10 2.33
C VAL A 803 -16.64 -32.76 3.31
N THR A 804 -17.28 -31.95 4.15
CA THR A 804 -18.21 -32.40 5.21
C THR A 804 -19.64 -31.93 5.01
N GLY A 805 -19.85 -30.86 4.24
CA GLY A 805 -21.18 -30.33 3.92
C GLY A 805 -21.22 -29.64 2.56
N ALA A 806 -22.39 -29.64 1.93
CA ALA A 806 -22.62 -28.91 0.68
C ALA A 806 -24.02 -28.29 0.63
N GLN A 807 -24.10 -27.10 0.06
CA GLN A 807 -25.31 -26.38 -0.36
C GLN A 807 -25.15 -26.06 -1.84
N ALA A 808 -26.23 -26.13 -2.63
CA ALA A 808 -26.19 -25.80 -4.05
C ALA A 808 -27.42 -24.99 -4.47
N ASN A 809 -27.22 -23.98 -5.33
CA ASN A 809 -28.28 -23.27 -6.02
C ASN A 809 -28.12 -23.53 -7.51
N LEU A 810 -28.98 -24.36 -8.08
CA LEU A 810 -28.87 -24.85 -9.46
C LEU A 810 -30.05 -24.37 -10.29
N LYS A 811 -29.77 -23.93 -11.53
CA LYS A 811 -30.77 -23.63 -12.55
C LYS A 811 -30.64 -24.61 -13.70
N PHE A 812 -31.76 -25.13 -14.16
CA PHE A 812 -31.86 -26.00 -15.32
C PHE A 812 -32.09 -25.16 -16.57
N LEU A 813 -31.29 -25.40 -17.61
CA LEU A 813 -31.28 -24.64 -18.85
C LEU A 813 -32.02 -25.42 -19.95
N GLY A 814 -32.84 -24.72 -20.73
CA GLY A 814 -33.54 -25.28 -21.87
C GLY A 814 -32.63 -25.41 -23.10
N SER A 815 -33.18 -25.92 -24.20
CA SER A 815 -32.47 -26.03 -25.50
C SER A 815 -31.96 -24.69 -26.05
N SER A 816 -32.55 -23.57 -25.63
CA SER A 816 -32.13 -22.20 -25.94
C SER A 816 -31.00 -21.65 -25.03
N GLY A 817 -30.53 -22.45 -24.06
CA GLY A 817 -29.59 -22.03 -23.02
C GLY A 817 -30.18 -21.12 -21.93
N GLN A 818 -31.46 -20.74 -22.04
CA GLN A 818 -32.13 -19.94 -21.01
C GLN A 818 -32.55 -20.82 -19.81
N PRO A 819 -32.43 -20.32 -18.57
CA PRO A 819 -32.88 -21.06 -17.39
C PRO A 819 -34.41 -21.10 -17.35
N PHE A 820 -34.99 -22.28 -17.18
CA PHE A 820 -36.45 -22.48 -17.08
C PHE A 820 -36.92 -22.93 -15.69
N ALA A 821 -36.04 -23.56 -14.91
CA ALA A 821 -36.33 -24.02 -13.56
C ALA A 821 -35.14 -23.80 -12.63
N GLU A 822 -35.39 -23.75 -11.32
CA GLU A 822 -34.35 -23.71 -10.29
C GLU A 822 -34.66 -24.61 -9.09
N ILE A 823 -33.60 -25.02 -8.40
CA ILE A 823 -33.64 -25.78 -7.15
C ILE A 823 -32.55 -25.27 -6.21
N THR A 824 -32.95 -24.96 -4.97
CA THR A 824 -32.01 -24.73 -3.87
C THR A 824 -31.93 -26.01 -3.05
N VAL A 825 -30.74 -26.59 -2.97
CA VAL A 825 -30.40 -27.65 -2.04
C VAL A 825 -29.76 -26.98 -0.81
N PRO A 826 -30.39 -27.02 0.38
CA PRO A 826 -29.85 -26.40 1.59
C PRO A 826 -28.55 -27.08 2.04
N MET A 827 -27.81 -26.45 2.96
CA MET A 827 -26.59 -27.03 3.53
C MET A 827 -26.92 -28.36 4.22
N GLY A 828 -26.44 -29.46 3.64
CA GLY A 828 -26.61 -30.82 4.14
C GLY A 828 -25.28 -31.58 4.16
N PRO A 829 -25.24 -32.77 4.77
CA PRO A 829 -24.02 -33.58 4.83
C PRO A 829 -23.56 -33.97 3.43
N ALA A 830 -22.26 -33.79 3.19
CA ALA A 830 -21.57 -34.25 2.01
C ALA A 830 -20.33 -35.03 2.44
N SER A 831 -19.84 -35.91 1.58
CA SER A 831 -18.65 -36.73 1.86
C SER A 831 -17.77 -36.84 0.62
N LEU A 832 -16.46 -36.92 0.83
CA LEU A 832 -15.49 -37.20 -0.22
C LEU A 832 -15.14 -38.69 -0.22
N ASP A 833 -14.99 -39.28 -1.40
CA ASP A 833 -14.64 -40.69 -1.55
C ASP A 833 -13.20 -41.01 -1.12
N ALA A 834 -12.87 -42.31 -1.02
CA ALA A 834 -11.54 -42.77 -0.61
C ALA A 834 -10.39 -42.33 -1.54
N SER A 835 -10.66 -42.00 -2.82
CA SER A 835 -9.66 -41.45 -3.74
C SER A 835 -9.49 -39.93 -3.65
N GLY A 836 -10.38 -39.23 -2.94
CA GLY A 836 -10.36 -37.77 -2.76
C GLY A 836 -10.89 -36.97 -3.96
N LYS A 837 -11.67 -37.59 -4.85
CA LYS A 837 -12.04 -37.06 -6.19
C LYS A 837 -13.53 -37.06 -6.49
N VAL A 838 -14.37 -37.69 -5.68
CA VAL A 838 -15.83 -37.73 -5.86
C VAL A 838 -16.50 -37.24 -4.58
N VAL A 839 -17.20 -36.11 -4.67
CA VAL A 839 -18.11 -35.65 -3.62
C VAL A 839 -19.44 -36.34 -3.80
N THR A 840 -19.99 -36.90 -2.72
CA THR A 840 -21.33 -37.49 -2.66
C THR A 840 -22.21 -36.68 -1.71
N LEU A 841 -23.43 -36.35 -2.14
CA LEU A 841 -24.46 -35.66 -1.37
C LEU A 841 -25.85 -36.29 -1.63
N SER A 842 -26.90 -35.78 -0.99
CA SER A 842 -28.29 -36.17 -1.30
C SER A 842 -29.23 -34.97 -1.24
N ILE A 843 -30.22 -34.97 -2.11
CA ILE A 843 -31.28 -33.96 -2.19
C ILE A 843 -32.54 -34.58 -1.58
N ASN A 844 -33.10 -33.98 -0.54
CA ASN A 844 -34.23 -34.52 0.21
C ASN A 844 -35.42 -33.54 0.18
N ASP A 845 -36.52 -33.90 -0.49
CA ASP A 845 -37.78 -33.13 -0.58
C ASP A 845 -37.63 -31.65 -1.04
N GLN A 846 -36.66 -31.36 -1.92
CA GLN A 846 -36.38 -29.99 -2.34
C GLN A 846 -37.26 -29.57 -3.52
N LYS A 847 -37.78 -28.35 -3.47
CA LYS A 847 -38.76 -27.83 -4.43
C LYS A 847 -38.08 -27.44 -5.76
N LEU A 848 -38.25 -28.27 -6.78
CA LEU A 848 -37.91 -27.89 -8.16
C LEU A 848 -38.99 -26.92 -8.64
N SER A 849 -38.61 -25.67 -8.90
CA SER A 849 -39.55 -24.58 -9.22
C SER A 849 -39.34 -24.10 -10.65
N ALA A 850 -40.40 -23.98 -11.45
CA ALA A 850 -40.35 -23.21 -12.68
C ALA A 850 -40.02 -21.74 -12.38
N LEU A 851 -39.23 -21.11 -13.25
CA LEU A 851 -38.96 -19.68 -13.18
C LEU A 851 -40.14 -18.89 -13.75
N ALA A 852 -40.36 -17.67 -13.23
CA ALA A 852 -41.52 -16.85 -13.60
C ALA A 852 -41.57 -16.59 -15.12
N GLY A 853 -42.65 -17.02 -15.77
CA GLY A 853 -42.84 -16.90 -17.22
C GLY A 853 -42.13 -17.97 -18.05
N GLN A 854 -41.57 -19.02 -17.42
CA GLN A 854 -40.95 -20.17 -18.07
C GLN A 854 -41.82 -21.44 -17.99
N ASP A 855 -43.09 -21.29 -17.61
CA ASP A 855 -44.12 -22.33 -17.50
C ASP A 855 -44.16 -23.27 -18.72
N GLN A 856 -44.05 -22.70 -19.93
CA GLN A 856 -43.99 -23.46 -21.17
C GLN A 856 -42.71 -24.31 -21.27
N ALA A 857 -41.53 -23.71 -21.05
CA ALA A 857 -40.26 -24.43 -21.12
C ALA A 857 -40.15 -25.54 -20.04
N PHE A 858 -40.75 -25.32 -18.87
CA PHE A 858 -40.93 -26.36 -17.85
C PHE A 858 -41.82 -27.51 -18.34
N SER A 859 -42.94 -27.18 -18.99
CA SER A 859 -43.88 -28.16 -19.55
C SER A 859 -43.27 -28.94 -20.74
N GLU A 860 -42.41 -28.29 -21.53
CA GLU A 860 -41.63 -28.93 -22.60
C GLU A 860 -40.58 -29.89 -22.05
N PHE A 861 -39.88 -29.51 -20.96
CA PHE A 861 -38.99 -30.42 -20.24
C PHE A 861 -39.76 -31.64 -19.68
N MET A 862 -40.91 -31.43 -19.03
CA MET A 862 -41.72 -32.54 -18.53
C MET A 862 -42.25 -33.45 -19.67
N ARG A 863 -42.62 -32.88 -20.83
CA ARG A 863 -42.93 -33.66 -22.03
C ARG A 863 -41.75 -34.50 -22.46
N ASP A 864 -40.56 -33.92 -22.55
CA ASP A 864 -39.39 -34.66 -23.03
C ASP A 864 -38.99 -35.79 -22.08
N VAL A 865 -39.12 -35.59 -20.75
CA VAL A 865 -38.92 -36.64 -19.74
C VAL A 865 -39.94 -37.77 -19.88
N VAL A 866 -41.19 -37.48 -20.22
CA VAL A 866 -42.25 -38.49 -20.39
C VAL A 866 -42.15 -39.23 -21.73
N ILE A 867 -41.86 -38.52 -22.82
CA ILE A 867 -41.92 -39.05 -24.19
C ILE A 867 -40.59 -39.68 -24.64
N GLN A 868 -39.45 -39.11 -24.29
CA GLN A 868 -38.15 -39.58 -24.79
C GLN A 868 -37.59 -40.75 -23.96
N SER A 869 -36.67 -41.51 -24.54
CA SER A 869 -35.93 -42.57 -23.83
C SER A 869 -34.77 -42.02 -22.98
N ASN A 870 -34.18 -40.89 -23.38
CA ASN A 870 -33.15 -40.17 -22.63
C ASN A 870 -33.15 -38.68 -22.98
N VAL A 871 -33.29 -37.83 -21.97
CA VAL A 871 -33.14 -36.37 -22.02
C VAL A 871 -31.76 -35.99 -21.47
N ASN A 872 -31.16 -34.90 -21.96
CA ASN A 872 -29.91 -34.37 -21.40
C ASN A 872 -30.12 -32.91 -21.00
N VAL A 873 -30.10 -32.61 -19.70
CA VAL A 873 -30.47 -31.29 -19.18
C VAL A 873 -29.23 -30.53 -18.73
N ALA A 874 -28.94 -29.42 -19.40
CA ALA A 874 -27.85 -28.54 -18.99
C ALA A 874 -28.20 -27.84 -17.67
N ILE A 875 -27.19 -27.68 -16.80
CA ILE A 875 -27.32 -26.98 -15.51
C ILE A 875 -26.24 -25.92 -15.34
N GLN A 876 -26.60 -24.85 -14.64
CA GLN A 876 -25.69 -23.80 -14.20
C GLN A 876 -26.05 -23.37 -12.78
N GLY A 877 -25.07 -23.14 -11.92
CA GLY A 877 -25.32 -22.77 -10.54
C GLY A 877 -24.08 -22.42 -9.74
N SER A 878 -24.25 -22.31 -8.43
CA SER A 878 -23.17 -22.15 -7.47
C SER A 878 -23.30 -23.09 -6.29
N ILE A 879 -22.15 -23.54 -5.78
CA ILE A 879 -22.00 -24.39 -4.60
C ILE A 879 -21.40 -23.55 -3.46
N ILE A 880 -21.85 -23.84 -2.24
CA ILE A 880 -21.16 -23.48 -1.01
C ILE A 880 -20.78 -24.80 -0.33
N ALA A 881 -19.50 -25.00 -0.06
CA ALA A 881 -18.98 -26.24 0.53
C ALA A 881 -18.41 -25.98 1.92
N GLN A 882 -18.72 -26.84 2.89
CA GLN A 882 -18.03 -26.93 4.17
C GLN A 882 -16.88 -27.92 4.03
N ALA A 883 -15.69 -27.46 4.41
CA ALA A 883 -14.42 -28.10 4.14
C ALA A 883 -13.51 -28.03 5.38
N ASP A 884 -13.11 -29.20 5.89
CA ASP A 884 -12.11 -29.32 6.93
C ASP A 884 -10.71 -29.43 6.32
N THR A 885 -9.76 -28.70 6.92
CA THR A 885 -8.34 -28.71 6.59
C THR A 885 -7.52 -28.68 7.89
N ASP A 886 -6.24 -29.06 7.85
CA ASP A 886 -5.36 -28.94 9.02
C ASP A 886 -5.16 -27.48 9.52
N ALA A 887 -5.43 -26.49 8.65
CA ALA A 887 -5.45 -25.08 9.04
C ALA A 887 -6.70 -24.69 9.85
N GLY A 888 -7.77 -25.50 9.78
CA GLY A 888 -9.08 -25.26 10.37
C GLY A 888 -10.23 -25.53 9.37
N SER A 889 -11.46 -25.52 9.87
CA SER A 889 -12.69 -25.64 9.06
C SER A 889 -12.99 -24.34 8.31
N ALA A 890 -13.49 -24.44 7.08
CA ALA A 890 -13.86 -23.31 6.23
C ALA A 890 -15.15 -23.56 5.44
N THR A 891 -15.91 -22.50 5.18
CA THR A 891 -17.08 -22.48 4.27
C THR A 891 -16.69 -21.76 2.98
N ILE A 892 -16.37 -22.54 1.95
CA ILE A 892 -15.93 -22.04 0.64
C ILE A 892 -17.18 -21.70 -0.18
N SER A 893 -17.39 -20.43 -0.48
CA SER A 893 -18.62 -19.93 -1.13
C SER A 893 -18.42 -19.59 -2.59
N GLY A 894 -19.49 -19.66 -3.39
CA GLY A 894 -19.50 -19.17 -4.77
C GLY A 894 -18.70 -20.03 -5.76
N LEU A 895 -18.45 -21.31 -5.44
CA LEU A 895 -17.84 -22.25 -6.37
C LEU A 895 -18.78 -22.45 -7.57
N PRO A 896 -18.37 -22.11 -8.81
CA PRO A 896 -19.25 -22.24 -9.96
C PRO A 896 -19.45 -23.71 -10.32
N LEU A 897 -20.70 -24.10 -10.60
CA LEU A 897 -21.03 -25.39 -11.19
C LEU A 897 -21.68 -25.17 -12.56
N SER A 898 -21.20 -25.89 -13.57
CA SER A 898 -21.91 -26.10 -14.82
C SER A 898 -21.69 -27.52 -15.33
N GLY A 899 -22.63 -28.02 -16.12
CA GLY A 899 -22.59 -29.38 -16.64
C GLY A 899 -23.89 -29.75 -17.33
N SER A 900 -24.07 -31.04 -17.60
CA SER A 900 -25.30 -31.57 -18.16
C SER A 900 -25.62 -32.93 -17.54
N ILE A 901 -26.87 -33.12 -17.13
CA ILE A 901 -27.34 -34.32 -16.45
C ILE A 901 -28.06 -35.20 -17.48
N PRO A 902 -27.57 -36.42 -17.78
CA PRO A 902 -28.32 -37.39 -18.54
C PRO A 902 -29.45 -37.96 -17.65
N ILE A 903 -30.67 -37.92 -18.16
CA ILE A 903 -31.89 -38.35 -17.49
C ILE A 903 -32.58 -39.36 -18.40
N ALA A 904 -32.55 -40.65 -18.04
CA ALA A 904 -33.36 -41.65 -18.71
C ALA A 904 -34.85 -41.27 -18.57
N GLY A 905 -35.57 -41.22 -19.69
CA GLY A 905 -36.99 -40.83 -19.73
C GLY A 905 -37.93 -42.03 -19.70
N LEU A 906 -39.24 -41.75 -19.71
CA LEU A 906 -40.30 -42.75 -19.58
C LEU A 906 -40.72 -43.36 -20.94
N ASN A 907 -40.04 -42.99 -22.04
CA ASN A 907 -40.12 -43.62 -23.36
C ASN A 907 -41.56 -43.71 -23.92
N GLY A 908 -42.39 -42.70 -23.63
CA GLY A 908 -43.78 -42.61 -24.10
C GLY A 908 -44.69 -43.74 -23.61
N PHE A 909 -44.28 -44.48 -22.57
CA PHE A 909 -44.91 -45.72 -22.11
C PHE A 909 -45.16 -46.76 -23.20
N ALA A 910 -44.17 -46.96 -24.09
CA ALA A 910 -44.15 -48.14 -24.95
C ALA A 910 -44.11 -49.43 -24.11
N GLY A 911 -44.97 -50.41 -24.44
CA GLY A 911 -45.00 -51.72 -23.78
C GLY A 911 -46.07 -51.91 -22.69
N ILE A 912 -47.13 -51.11 -22.68
CA ILE A 912 -48.29 -51.33 -21.78
C ILE A 912 -48.91 -52.71 -22.03
N ILE A 913 -49.09 -53.48 -20.96
CA ILE A 913 -49.78 -54.77 -20.98
C ILE A 913 -51.12 -54.63 -20.24
N LEU A 914 -52.22 -55.02 -20.90
CA LEU A 914 -53.55 -55.06 -20.31
C LEU A 914 -53.95 -56.52 -20.06
N SER A 915 -54.52 -56.79 -18.89
CA SER A 915 -54.87 -58.14 -18.44
C SER A 915 -56.13 -58.11 -17.58
N ASN A 916 -56.76 -59.28 -17.37
CA ASN A 916 -57.87 -59.46 -16.42
C ASN A 916 -59.00 -58.43 -16.63
N VAL A 917 -59.50 -58.31 -17.87
CA VAL A 917 -60.56 -57.36 -18.22
C VAL A 917 -61.90 -57.87 -17.71
N VAL A 918 -62.45 -57.21 -16.69
CA VAL A 918 -63.74 -57.55 -16.10
C VAL A 918 -64.76 -56.47 -16.48
N ALA A 919 -65.82 -56.84 -17.20
CA ALA A 919 -66.95 -55.94 -17.42
C ALA A 919 -67.74 -55.74 -16.13
N ILE A 920 -67.85 -54.49 -15.66
CA ILE A 920 -68.47 -54.11 -14.39
C ILE A 920 -69.84 -53.43 -14.55
N GLY A 921 -70.18 -52.93 -15.74
CA GLY A 921 -71.55 -52.50 -16.07
C GLY A 921 -71.74 -50.99 -16.24
N GLY A 922 -72.99 -50.54 -16.22
CA GLY A 922 -73.40 -49.16 -16.51
C GLY A 922 -74.59 -49.03 -17.48
N SER A 923 -75.44 -48.02 -17.24
CA SER A 923 -76.62 -47.72 -18.06
C SER A 923 -76.28 -47.02 -19.38
N ASP A 924 -75.34 -46.09 -19.34
CA ASP A 924 -75.05 -45.11 -20.40
C ASP A 924 -73.74 -45.42 -21.15
N ASN A 925 -72.98 -46.40 -20.67
CA ASN A 925 -71.65 -46.80 -21.13
C ASN A 925 -71.34 -48.21 -20.59
N VAL A 926 -70.46 -48.96 -21.26
CA VAL A 926 -69.92 -50.23 -20.75
C VAL A 926 -68.70 -49.93 -19.86
N GLY A 927 -68.85 -50.04 -18.55
CA GLY A 927 -67.75 -49.98 -17.61
C GLY A 927 -66.92 -51.27 -17.60
N LEU A 928 -65.59 -51.14 -17.60
CA LEU A 928 -64.63 -52.24 -17.40
C LEU A 928 -63.68 -51.91 -16.23
N SER A 929 -63.20 -52.94 -15.54
CA SER A 929 -62.02 -52.91 -14.66
C SER A 929 -60.90 -53.72 -15.32
N ILE A 930 -59.67 -53.20 -15.36
CA ILE A 930 -58.55 -53.81 -16.10
C ILE A 930 -57.27 -53.72 -15.28
N ASN A 931 -56.53 -54.84 -15.19
CA ASN A 931 -55.19 -54.84 -14.63
C ASN A 931 -54.18 -54.38 -15.69
N THR A 932 -53.72 -53.15 -15.56
CA THR A 932 -52.81 -52.45 -16.48
C THR A 932 -51.40 -52.44 -15.91
N MET A 933 -50.44 -53.04 -16.61
CA MET A 933 -49.01 -52.89 -16.33
C MET A 933 -48.42 -51.82 -17.25
N ILE A 934 -47.74 -50.84 -16.68
CA ILE A 934 -47.00 -49.78 -17.38
C ILE A 934 -45.51 -49.89 -17.01
N PRO A 935 -44.61 -50.19 -17.97
CA PRO A 935 -43.19 -50.30 -17.69
C PRO A 935 -42.55 -48.91 -17.55
N ASN A 936 -41.64 -48.76 -16.60
CA ASN A 936 -40.80 -47.58 -16.41
C ASN A 936 -39.31 -47.97 -16.60
N PRO A 937 -38.72 -47.70 -17.78
CA PRO A 937 -37.33 -48.06 -18.08
C PRO A 937 -36.30 -47.13 -17.41
N SER A 938 -36.74 -46.06 -16.75
CA SER A 938 -35.87 -44.98 -16.24
C SER A 938 -35.27 -45.27 -14.87
N LYS A 939 -34.59 -44.26 -14.30
CA LYS A 939 -34.25 -44.16 -12.86
C LYS A 939 -35.03 -43.05 -12.15
N ILE A 940 -36.15 -42.63 -12.75
CA ILE A 940 -37.10 -41.65 -12.22
C ILE A 940 -38.27 -42.38 -11.57
N SER A 941 -38.63 -41.98 -10.35
CA SER A 941 -39.97 -42.19 -9.80
C SER A 941 -40.83 -40.93 -10.01
N LEU A 942 -42.09 -41.10 -10.39
CA LEU A 942 -43.03 -40.01 -10.66
C LEU A 942 -44.32 -40.25 -9.87
N PHE A 943 -44.53 -39.47 -8.81
CA PHE A 943 -45.68 -39.59 -7.91
C PHE A 943 -46.65 -38.44 -8.15
N LEU A 944 -47.74 -38.67 -8.89
CA LEU A 944 -48.73 -37.64 -9.18
C LEU A 944 -49.80 -37.49 -8.09
N LYS A 945 -50.04 -38.53 -7.28
CA LYS A 945 -51.06 -38.54 -6.19
C LYS A 945 -52.47 -38.11 -6.65
N SER A 946 -52.77 -38.31 -7.93
CA SER A 946 -54.03 -37.96 -8.58
C SER A 946 -54.44 -39.08 -9.53
N GLU A 947 -55.69 -39.04 -9.99
CA GLU A 947 -56.07 -39.84 -11.15
C GLU A 947 -55.41 -39.29 -12.43
N VAL A 948 -55.21 -40.16 -13.42
CA VAL A 948 -54.78 -39.81 -14.78
C VAL A 948 -55.75 -40.43 -15.79
N PHE A 949 -56.06 -39.69 -16.86
CA PHE A 949 -57.06 -40.03 -17.87
C PHE A 949 -56.43 -40.21 -19.25
N PHE A 950 -56.80 -41.27 -19.97
CA PHE A 950 -56.47 -41.45 -21.39
C PHE A 950 -57.74 -41.74 -22.19
N SER A 951 -57.82 -41.29 -23.43
CA SER A 951 -58.90 -41.66 -24.34
C SER A 951 -58.65 -43.06 -24.91
N VAL A 952 -59.70 -43.81 -25.23
CA VAL A 952 -59.59 -45.17 -25.79
C VAL A 952 -59.94 -45.14 -27.27
N PHE A 953 -58.96 -45.39 -28.13
CA PHE A 953 -59.15 -45.43 -29.58
C PHE A 953 -59.06 -46.86 -30.12
N LEU A 954 -60.09 -47.28 -30.84
CA LEU A 954 -60.17 -48.56 -31.55
C LEU A 954 -60.39 -48.26 -33.04
N ASN A 955 -59.57 -48.84 -33.93
CA ASN A 955 -59.64 -48.62 -35.39
C ASN A 955 -59.72 -47.14 -35.82
N GLY A 956 -59.10 -46.23 -35.04
CA GLY A 956 -59.11 -44.78 -35.30
C GLY A 956 -60.32 -44.00 -34.77
N ALA A 957 -61.35 -44.67 -34.22
CA ALA A 957 -62.47 -44.00 -33.55
C ALA A 957 -62.28 -43.95 -32.03
N ASN A 958 -62.67 -42.83 -31.42
CA ASN A 958 -62.74 -42.72 -29.95
C ASN A 958 -63.98 -43.49 -29.46
N ILE A 959 -63.75 -44.52 -28.65
CA ILE A 959 -64.79 -45.39 -28.10
C ILE A 959 -64.92 -45.29 -26.57
N GLY A 960 -64.18 -44.39 -25.90
CA GLY A 960 -64.27 -44.25 -24.45
C GLY A 960 -63.07 -43.61 -23.77
N GLU A 961 -62.96 -43.84 -22.46
CA GLU A 961 -61.95 -43.24 -21.59
C GLU A 961 -61.51 -44.24 -20.51
N VAL A 962 -60.21 -44.24 -20.19
CA VAL A 962 -59.64 -44.99 -19.07
C VAL A 962 -59.09 -44.05 -18.01
N THR A 963 -59.44 -44.33 -16.75
CA THR A 963 -58.96 -43.66 -15.55
C THR A 963 -58.02 -44.58 -14.78
N VAL A 964 -56.77 -44.13 -14.57
CA VAL A 964 -55.79 -44.78 -13.70
C VAL A 964 -55.79 -44.04 -12.35
N PRO A 965 -56.21 -44.68 -11.24
CA PRO A 965 -56.20 -44.05 -9.92
C PRO A 965 -54.79 -44.00 -9.32
N ASP A 966 -54.50 -42.95 -8.53
CA ASP A 966 -53.21 -42.68 -7.87
C ASP A 966 -51.99 -43.01 -8.76
N PHE A 967 -51.83 -42.23 -9.84
CA PHE A 967 -50.76 -42.45 -10.81
C PHE A 967 -49.40 -42.17 -10.18
N SER A 968 -48.76 -43.25 -9.76
CA SER A 968 -47.51 -43.24 -9.00
C SER A 968 -46.60 -44.32 -9.59
N MET A 969 -45.49 -43.92 -10.20
CA MET A 969 -44.55 -44.80 -10.89
C MET A 969 -43.18 -44.86 -10.20
N VAL A 970 -42.57 -46.04 -10.18
CA VAL A 970 -41.18 -46.29 -9.79
C VAL A 970 -40.45 -47.06 -10.91
N PRO A 971 -39.11 -47.10 -10.95
CA PRO A 971 -38.36 -47.89 -11.93
C PRO A 971 -38.76 -49.38 -11.95
N GLY A 972 -38.99 -49.94 -13.14
CA GLY A 972 -39.51 -51.30 -13.34
C GLY A 972 -40.99 -51.32 -13.77
N ASP A 973 -41.65 -52.46 -13.58
CA ASP A 973 -43.04 -52.68 -14.00
C ASP A 973 -44.03 -52.15 -12.93
N ASN A 974 -44.97 -51.29 -13.33
CA ASN A 974 -45.94 -50.67 -12.42
C ASN A 974 -47.35 -51.15 -12.74
N THR A 975 -48.05 -51.75 -11.77
CA THR A 975 -49.37 -52.38 -11.97
C THR A 975 -50.50 -51.59 -11.32
N TYR A 976 -51.54 -51.27 -12.09
CA TYR A 976 -52.72 -50.52 -11.67
C TYR A 976 -54.01 -51.29 -11.97
N SER A 977 -55.05 -51.09 -11.14
CA SER A 977 -56.43 -51.44 -11.49
C SER A 977 -57.09 -50.23 -12.12
N ALA A 978 -57.08 -50.17 -13.45
CA ALA A 978 -57.61 -49.07 -14.24
C ALA A 978 -59.11 -49.28 -14.52
N ARG A 979 -59.86 -48.17 -14.55
CA ARG A 979 -61.31 -48.16 -14.79
C ARG A 979 -61.59 -47.60 -16.19
N VAL A 980 -62.23 -48.36 -17.06
CA VAL A 980 -62.60 -47.90 -18.42
C VAL A 980 -64.10 -47.65 -18.49
N LYS A 981 -64.50 -46.62 -19.24
CA LYS A 981 -65.89 -46.36 -19.64
C LYS A 981 -65.96 -46.32 -21.16
N LEU A 982 -66.61 -47.30 -21.78
CA LEU A 982 -66.75 -47.39 -23.23
C LEU A 982 -68.12 -46.91 -23.70
N ARG A 983 -68.14 -45.97 -24.64
CA ARG A 983 -69.33 -45.43 -25.30
C ARG A 983 -68.93 -44.87 -26.67
N GLY A 984 -69.65 -45.28 -27.71
CA GLY A 984 -69.53 -44.64 -29.02
C GLY A 984 -70.02 -43.19 -28.97
N VAL A 985 -69.16 -42.24 -29.36
CA VAL A 985 -69.48 -40.80 -29.38
C VAL A 985 -70.38 -40.41 -30.56
N ASP A 986 -70.37 -41.20 -31.62
CA ASP A 986 -71.21 -41.10 -32.82
C ASP A 986 -71.60 -42.51 -33.32
N GLY A 987 -72.38 -42.59 -34.41
CA GLY A 987 -72.84 -43.87 -34.96
C GLY A 987 -71.74 -44.78 -35.52
N ASN A 988 -70.62 -44.21 -36.02
CA ASN A 988 -69.47 -44.99 -36.48
C ASN A 988 -68.68 -45.53 -35.28
N ALA A 989 -68.41 -44.70 -34.28
CA ALA A 989 -67.78 -45.11 -33.02
C ALA A 989 -68.62 -46.16 -32.28
N ALA A 990 -69.96 -46.07 -32.32
CA ALA A 990 -70.86 -47.09 -31.75
C ALA A 990 -70.75 -48.44 -32.49
N ASN A 991 -70.70 -48.43 -33.83
CA ASN A 991 -70.50 -49.66 -34.61
C ASN A 991 -69.12 -50.29 -34.35
N ILE A 992 -68.07 -49.48 -34.26
CA ILE A 992 -66.71 -49.94 -33.94
C ILE A 992 -66.64 -50.50 -32.50
N LEU A 993 -67.34 -49.89 -31.55
CA LEU A 993 -67.47 -50.41 -30.18
C LEU A 993 -68.21 -51.76 -30.15
N ASN A 994 -69.34 -51.89 -30.86
CA ASN A 994 -70.07 -53.17 -30.98
C ASN A 994 -69.17 -54.28 -31.56
N ALA A 995 -68.37 -53.96 -32.59
CA ALA A 995 -67.38 -54.90 -33.16
C ALA A 995 -66.25 -55.25 -32.18
N GLY A 996 -65.82 -54.29 -31.34
CA GLY A 996 -64.84 -54.53 -30.27
C GLY A 996 -65.36 -55.43 -29.15
N LEU A 997 -66.59 -55.17 -28.67
CA LEU A 997 -67.29 -55.99 -27.67
C LEU A 997 -67.59 -57.40 -28.21
N THR A 998 -67.96 -57.49 -29.48
CA THR A 998 -68.08 -58.75 -30.24
C THR A 998 -66.77 -59.54 -30.20
N LYS A 999 -65.63 -58.92 -30.53
CA LYS A 999 -64.32 -59.58 -30.45
C LYS A 999 -63.97 -60.02 -29.03
N PHE A 1000 -64.22 -59.17 -28.04
CA PHE A 1000 -63.96 -59.47 -26.63
C PHE A 1000 -64.69 -60.73 -26.16
N ILE A 1001 -65.98 -60.86 -26.48
CA ILE A 1001 -66.83 -62.02 -26.13
C ILE A 1001 -66.47 -63.27 -26.95
N ASN A 1002 -66.04 -63.11 -28.20
CA ASN A 1002 -65.46 -64.21 -29.00
C ASN A 1002 -64.00 -64.56 -28.59
N ASN A 1003 -63.53 -64.08 -27.43
CA ASN A 1003 -62.17 -64.26 -26.89
C ASN A 1003 -61.03 -63.82 -27.83
N GLN A 1004 -61.26 -62.78 -28.65
CA GLN A 1004 -60.26 -62.18 -29.52
C GLN A 1004 -59.72 -60.88 -28.92
N ALA A 1005 -58.40 -60.67 -29.05
CA ALA A 1005 -57.76 -59.44 -28.63
C ALA A 1005 -58.11 -58.26 -29.56
N ASN A 1006 -58.32 -57.08 -28.98
CA ASN A 1006 -58.54 -55.83 -29.69
C ASN A 1006 -57.30 -54.93 -29.54
N PRO A 1007 -56.58 -54.59 -30.63
CA PRO A 1007 -55.52 -53.58 -30.55
C PRO A 1007 -56.15 -52.19 -30.34
N VAL A 1008 -55.61 -51.41 -29.40
CA VAL A 1008 -56.09 -50.08 -29.06
C VAL A 1008 -54.95 -49.10 -28.90
N LEU A 1009 -55.23 -47.83 -29.16
CA LEU A 1009 -54.36 -46.72 -28.76
C LEU A 1009 -54.97 -46.07 -27.52
N LEU A 1010 -54.11 -45.65 -26.58
CA LEU A 1010 -54.53 -44.96 -25.35
C LEU A 1010 -54.01 -43.51 -25.33
N PRO A 1011 -54.36 -42.65 -26.30
CA PRO A 1011 -53.83 -41.29 -26.35
C PRO A 1011 -54.29 -40.43 -25.18
N GLY A 1012 -53.37 -39.66 -24.63
CA GLY A 1012 -53.70 -38.60 -23.70
C GLY A 1012 -54.32 -37.40 -24.42
N ARG A 1013 -54.83 -36.46 -23.61
CA ARG A 1013 -55.47 -35.20 -24.03
C ARG A 1013 -55.12 -34.06 -23.06
N GLN A 1014 -55.52 -32.83 -23.37
CA GLN A 1014 -55.51 -31.78 -22.36
C GLN A 1014 -56.46 -32.14 -21.20
N GLY A 1015 -56.05 -31.90 -19.95
CA GLY A 1015 -56.77 -32.35 -18.76
C GLY A 1015 -56.62 -33.85 -18.47
N SER A 1016 -55.56 -34.51 -18.97
CA SER A 1016 -55.24 -35.91 -18.60
C SER A 1016 -54.79 -36.05 -17.15
N SER A 1017 -54.41 -34.95 -16.50
CA SER A 1017 -54.20 -34.88 -15.05
C SER A 1017 -54.67 -33.52 -14.54
N ILE A 1018 -54.63 -33.31 -13.23
CA ILE A 1018 -54.91 -32.01 -12.59
C ILE A 1018 -53.77 -30.99 -12.74
N TYR A 1019 -52.63 -31.37 -13.33
CA TYR A 1019 -51.40 -30.57 -13.37
C TYR A 1019 -51.17 -29.96 -14.74
N ARG A 1020 -51.27 -28.63 -14.84
CA ARG A 1020 -51.07 -27.90 -16.11
C ARG A 1020 -49.69 -28.12 -16.73
N SER A 1021 -48.63 -28.24 -15.92
CA SER A 1021 -47.28 -28.54 -16.41
C SER A 1021 -47.15 -29.90 -17.11
N LEU A 1022 -48.10 -30.81 -16.87
CA LEU A 1022 -48.16 -32.13 -17.50
C LEU A 1022 -49.16 -32.20 -18.67
N ASP A 1023 -49.94 -31.15 -18.96
CA ASP A 1023 -50.87 -31.15 -20.10
C ASP A 1023 -50.15 -31.45 -21.41
N LEU A 1024 -49.02 -30.77 -21.68
CA LEU A 1024 -48.21 -30.98 -22.88
C LEU A 1024 -47.56 -32.37 -22.90
N ALA A 1025 -47.14 -32.88 -21.74
CA ALA A 1025 -46.52 -34.19 -21.61
C ALA A 1025 -47.50 -35.33 -21.89
N LEU A 1026 -48.67 -35.29 -21.24
CA LEU A 1026 -49.68 -36.33 -21.33
C LEU A 1026 -50.45 -36.25 -22.65
N SER A 1027 -50.77 -35.06 -23.19
CA SER A 1027 -51.38 -34.94 -24.52
C SER A 1027 -50.45 -35.37 -25.67
N SER A 1028 -49.14 -35.48 -25.43
CA SER A 1028 -48.18 -36.05 -26.39
C SER A 1028 -48.10 -37.59 -26.32
N LEU A 1029 -48.70 -38.24 -25.32
CA LEU A 1029 -48.71 -39.71 -25.20
C LEU A 1029 -49.71 -40.32 -26.19
N ASN A 1030 -49.27 -41.36 -26.91
CA ASN A 1030 -50.11 -42.22 -27.73
C ASN A 1030 -49.65 -43.70 -27.66
N PRO A 1031 -49.54 -44.30 -26.46
CA PRO A 1031 -49.04 -45.66 -26.32
C PRO A 1031 -50.01 -46.69 -26.94
N PRO A 1032 -49.47 -47.66 -27.70
CA PRO A 1032 -50.24 -48.81 -28.16
C PRO A 1032 -50.40 -49.83 -27.03
N ALA A 1033 -51.59 -50.42 -26.96
CA ALA A 1033 -51.92 -51.53 -26.06
C ALA A 1033 -52.87 -52.51 -26.78
N SER A 1034 -53.28 -53.56 -26.10
CA SER A 1034 -54.37 -54.42 -26.59
C SER A 1034 -55.24 -54.89 -25.44
N PHE A 1035 -56.55 -54.71 -25.54
CA PHE A 1035 -57.48 -55.40 -24.65
C PHE A 1035 -57.47 -56.89 -25.03
N PRO A 1036 -57.16 -57.82 -24.10
CA PRO A 1036 -57.33 -59.25 -24.35
C PRO A 1036 -58.81 -59.60 -24.55
N GLY A 1037 -59.10 -60.81 -25.02
CA GLY A 1037 -60.43 -61.40 -24.93
C GLY A 1037 -60.87 -61.64 -23.48
N GLU A 1038 -62.13 -62.03 -23.28
CA GLU A 1038 -62.71 -62.24 -21.94
C GLU A 1038 -61.99 -63.29 -21.09
N GLY A 1039 -61.36 -64.30 -21.69
CA GLY A 1039 -60.72 -65.42 -20.98
C GLY A 1039 -61.07 -66.80 -21.54
N GLY A 1040 -62.13 -66.91 -22.33
CA GLY A 1040 -62.49 -68.13 -23.08
C GLY A 1040 -63.84 -68.75 -22.69
N SER A 1041 -64.66 -68.04 -21.90
CA SER A 1041 -66.03 -68.45 -21.59
C SER A 1041 -66.90 -68.41 -22.84
N LYS A 1042 -67.23 -69.59 -23.39
CA LYS A 1042 -68.24 -69.71 -24.44
C LYS A 1042 -69.62 -69.25 -23.94
N LEU A 1043 -70.41 -68.57 -24.77
CA LEU A 1043 -71.79 -68.17 -24.43
C LEU A 1043 -72.73 -69.39 -24.37
N LEU A 1044 -72.52 -70.42 -25.19
CA LEU A 1044 -73.33 -71.66 -25.17
C LEU A 1044 -72.52 -72.78 -24.50
N VAL A 1045 -72.94 -73.19 -23.30
CA VAL A 1045 -72.07 -74.00 -22.39
C VAL A 1045 -72.49 -75.47 -22.26
N GLY A 1046 -73.64 -75.87 -22.80
CA GLY A 1046 -74.12 -77.24 -22.71
C GLY A 1046 -74.99 -77.66 -23.88
N THR A 1047 -75.46 -78.90 -23.85
CA THR A 1047 -76.33 -79.44 -24.89
C THR A 1047 -77.64 -78.66 -24.98
N GLY A 1048 -77.87 -77.96 -26.09
CA GLY A 1048 -79.20 -77.43 -26.39
C GLY A 1048 -80.22 -78.57 -26.50
N LEU A 1049 -81.41 -78.42 -25.92
CA LEU A 1049 -82.49 -79.39 -26.07
C LEU A 1049 -83.29 -79.06 -27.33
N LEU A 1050 -83.10 -79.84 -28.38
CA LEU A 1050 -83.86 -79.74 -29.63
C LEU A 1050 -85.06 -80.68 -29.57
N ASN A 1051 -86.26 -80.14 -29.38
CA ASN A 1051 -87.51 -80.88 -29.49
C ASN A 1051 -88.00 -80.86 -30.94
N ILE A 1052 -88.31 -82.03 -31.51
CA ILE A 1052 -88.75 -82.19 -32.90
C ILE A 1052 -90.19 -82.70 -32.97
N ASN A 1053 -91.18 -81.80 -33.05
CA ASN A 1053 -92.51 -82.22 -33.50
C ASN A 1053 -92.47 -82.42 -35.02
N ILE A 1054 -92.92 -83.58 -35.49
CA ILE A 1054 -92.92 -83.97 -36.91
C ILE A 1054 -94.24 -83.68 -37.64
N PHE A 1055 -95.36 -83.45 -36.93
CA PHE A 1055 -96.67 -83.16 -37.55
C PHE A 1055 -97.49 -82.13 -36.73
N PRO A 1056 -97.57 -80.86 -37.17
CA PRO A 1056 -96.76 -80.23 -38.21
C PRO A 1056 -95.29 -80.09 -37.78
N ILE A 1057 -94.37 -79.98 -38.74
CA ILE A 1057 -92.94 -79.86 -38.44
C ILE A 1057 -92.68 -78.57 -37.66
N SER A 1058 -92.26 -78.72 -36.41
CA SER A 1058 -91.88 -77.63 -35.52
C SER A 1058 -90.65 -78.03 -34.72
N LEU A 1059 -89.52 -77.42 -35.08
CA LEU A 1059 -88.25 -77.55 -34.37
C LEU A 1059 -88.19 -76.45 -33.30
N THR A 1060 -88.00 -76.83 -32.04
CA THR A 1060 -87.82 -75.87 -30.94
C THR A 1060 -86.59 -76.19 -30.12
N ALA A 1061 -85.76 -75.19 -29.85
CA ALA A 1061 -84.50 -75.31 -29.15
C ALA A 1061 -84.51 -74.55 -27.82
N VAL A 1062 -84.17 -75.22 -26.72
CA VAL A 1062 -83.84 -74.56 -25.44
C VAL A 1062 -82.33 -74.53 -25.29
N LEU A 1063 -81.75 -73.33 -25.25
CA LEU A 1063 -80.30 -73.13 -25.22
C LEU A 1063 -79.83 -72.70 -23.82
N PRO A 1064 -78.85 -73.39 -23.19
CA PRO A 1064 -78.22 -72.92 -21.96
C PRO A 1064 -77.17 -71.85 -22.26
N ILE A 1065 -77.52 -70.58 -22.04
CA ILE A 1065 -76.66 -69.43 -22.27
C ILE A 1065 -75.96 -69.04 -20.96
N ARG A 1066 -74.62 -69.11 -20.93
CA ARG A 1066 -73.80 -68.59 -19.84
C ARG A 1066 -73.33 -67.20 -20.17
N ASN A 1067 -73.61 -66.24 -19.29
CA ASN A 1067 -73.02 -64.92 -19.36
C ASN A 1067 -71.52 -65.01 -19.02
N PRO A 1068 -70.60 -64.60 -19.91
CA PRO A 1068 -69.17 -64.57 -19.64
C PRO A 1068 -68.74 -63.30 -18.89
N LEU A 1069 -69.60 -62.28 -18.82
CA LEU A 1069 -69.29 -60.98 -18.26
C LEU A 1069 -69.40 -60.96 -16.73
N GLY A 1070 -68.59 -60.10 -16.10
CA GLY A 1070 -68.62 -59.81 -14.66
C GLY A 1070 -69.85 -59.01 -14.20
N THR A 1071 -70.75 -58.66 -15.11
CA THR A 1071 -71.96 -57.86 -14.89
C THR A 1071 -73.14 -58.42 -15.70
N THR A 1072 -74.36 -57.92 -15.51
CA THR A 1072 -75.59 -58.51 -16.07
C THR A 1072 -75.64 -58.40 -17.60
N LEU A 1073 -75.84 -59.52 -18.31
CA LEU A 1073 -76.10 -59.56 -19.74
C LEU A 1073 -77.60 -59.83 -19.98
N THR A 1074 -78.31 -58.88 -20.60
CA THR A 1074 -79.75 -59.00 -20.85
C THR A 1074 -80.05 -59.13 -22.34
N LEU A 1075 -80.63 -60.26 -22.77
CA LEU A 1075 -80.94 -60.49 -24.18
C LEU A 1075 -82.30 -59.88 -24.56
N LEU A 1076 -82.36 -59.20 -25.70
CA LEU A 1076 -83.58 -58.57 -26.23
C LEU A 1076 -84.06 -59.26 -27.51
N GLN A 1077 -83.16 -59.49 -28.45
CA GLN A 1077 -83.42 -60.17 -29.71
C GLN A 1077 -82.22 -61.03 -30.09
N MET A 1078 -82.46 -62.10 -30.84
CA MET A 1078 -81.40 -62.93 -31.41
C MET A 1078 -81.81 -63.38 -32.81
N SER A 1079 -80.90 -63.21 -33.77
CA SER A 1079 -80.94 -63.87 -35.07
C SER A 1079 -79.74 -64.80 -35.16
N ALA A 1080 -79.94 -66.06 -35.52
CA ALA A 1080 -78.86 -67.05 -35.60
C ALA A 1080 -79.03 -67.98 -36.80
N THR A 1081 -77.93 -68.29 -37.45
CA THR A 1081 -77.80 -69.36 -38.44
C THR A 1081 -77.16 -70.57 -37.77
N VAL A 1082 -77.82 -71.72 -37.88
CA VAL A 1082 -77.30 -72.99 -37.38
C VAL A 1082 -76.81 -73.82 -38.55
N SER A 1083 -75.56 -74.31 -38.48
CA SER A 1083 -74.97 -75.15 -39.51
C SER A 1083 -74.38 -76.45 -38.95
N PHE A 1084 -74.28 -77.45 -39.81
CA PHE A 1084 -73.66 -78.74 -39.53
C PHE A 1084 -72.75 -79.12 -40.69
N GLN A 1085 -71.48 -79.42 -40.41
CA GLN A 1085 -70.46 -79.72 -41.44
C GLN A 1085 -70.40 -78.66 -42.57
N GLY A 1086 -70.48 -77.37 -42.20
CA GLY A 1086 -70.44 -76.25 -43.14
C GLY A 1086 -71.72 -76.05 -43.97
N LYS A 1087 -72.81 -76.77 -43.71
CA LYS A 1087 -74.11 -76.58 -44.37
C LYS A 1087 -75.13 -75.99 -43.39
N SER A 1088 -75.74 -74.87 -43.75
CA SER A 1088 -76.84 -74.29 -42.97
C SER A 1088 -78.03 -75.24 -42.93
N ILE A 1089 -78.52 -75.57 -41.74
CA ILE A 1089 -79.66 -76.47 -41.52
C ILE A 1089 -80.93 -75.71 -41.09
N GLY A 1090 -80.80 -74.52 -40.52
CA GLY A 1090 -81.92 -73.65 -40.19
C GLY A 1090 -81.51 -72.33 -39.56
N THR A 1091 -82.49 -71.43 -39.40
CA THR A 1091 -82.31 -70.13 -38.74
C THR A 1091 -83.28 -69.95 -37.57
N VAL A 1092 -82.80 -69.30 -36.51
CA VAL A 1092 -83.60 -68.81 -35.39
C VAL A 1092 -83.69 -67.30 -35.54
N THR A 1093 -84.89 -66.73 -35.43
CA THR A 1093 -85.06 -65.28 -35.29
C THR A 1093 -86.12 -65.06 -34.22
N HIS A 1094 -85.71 -64.51 -33.09
CA HIS A 1094 -86.52 -64.44 -31.88
C HIS A 1094 -86.41 -63.06 -31.21
N THR A 1095 -87.52 -62.57 -30.66
CA THR A 1095 -87.57 -61.39 -29.79
C THR A 1095 -88.10 -61.85 -28.45
N PHE A 1096 -87.31 -61.67 -27.39
CA PHE A 1096 -87.66 -62.16 -26.06
C PHE A 1096 -88.79 -61.32 -25.47
N SER A 1097 -89.94 -61.95 -25.22
CA SER A 1097 -91.17 -61.28 -24.76
C SER A 1097 -91.00 -60.59 -23.40
N ARG A 1098 -90.05 -61.09 -22.60
CA ARG A 1098 -89.46 -60.43 -21.44
C ARG A 1098 -87.93 -60.42 -21.63
N PRO A 1099 -87.25 -59.27 -21.51
CA PRO A 1099 -85.78 -59.19 -21.58
C PRO A 1099 -85.10 -60.22 -20.67
N MET A 1100 -84.26 -61.07 -21.25
CA MET A 1100 -83.68 -62.22 -20.57
C MET A 1100 -82.40 -61.82 -19.86
N ALA A 1101 -82.52 -61.37 -18.60
CA ALA A 1101 -81.39 -60.99 -17.76
C ALA A 1101 -80.64 -62.21 -17.23
N ILE A 1102 -79.36 -62.33 -17.59
CA ILE A 1102 -78.43 -63.36 -17.15
C ILE A 1102 -77.41 -62.69 -16.23
N GLY A 1103 -77.39 -63.08 -14.94
CA GLY A 1103 -76.49 -62.51 -13.93
C GLY A 1103 -75.01 -62.74 -14.23
N SER A 1104 -74.13 -62.01 -13.53
CA SER A 1104 -72.68 -62.14 -13.62
C SER A 1104 -72.22 -63.61 -13.50
N LEU A 1105 -71.48 -64.08 -14.51
CA LEU A 1105 -70.97 -65.46 -14.64
C LEU A 1105 -72.01 -66.60 -14.60
N GLN A 1106 -73.32 -66.29 -14.55
CA GLN A 1106 -74.42 -67.27 -14.42
C GLN A 1106 -74.80 -67.92 -15.75
N THR A 1107 -75.47 -69.08 -15.67
CA THR A 1107 -76.07 -69.77 -16.83
C THR A 1107 -77.59 -69.78 -16.70
N VAL A 1108 -78.30 -69.39 -17.75
CA VAL A 1108 -79.77 -69.37 -17.83
C VAL A 1108 -80.19 -70.03 -19.15
N SER A 1109 -81.22 -70.88 -19.09
CA SER A 1109 -81.78 -71.52 -20.28
C SER A 1109 -82.84 -70.64 -20.94
N THR A 1110 -82.89 -70.61 -22.26
CA THR A 1110 -83.88 -69.81 -23.00
C THR A 1110 -85.31 -70.35 -22.86
N GLU A 1111 -86.31 -69.50 -23.14
CA GLU A 1111 -87.61 -70.01 -23.59
C GLU A 1111 -87.45 -70.82 -24.90
N PRO A 1112 -88.37 -71.75 -25.23
CA PRO A 1112 -88.23 -72.60 -26.43
C PRO A 1112 -88.21 -71.79 -27.72
N LEU A 1113 -87.03 -71.68 -28.34
CA LEU A 1113 -86.80 -70.88 -29.54
C LEU A 1113 -87.23 -71.66 -30.78
N LYS A 1114 -88.06 -71.06 -31.63
CA LYS A 1114 -88.44 -71.69 -32.91
C LYS A 1114 -87.27 -71.66 -33.90
N LEU A 1115 -86.84 -72.84 -34.33
CA LEU A 1115 -85.88 -73.03 -35.42
C LEU A 1115 -86.66 -73.22 -36.73
N ASN A 1116 -86.40 -72.38 -37.72
CA ASN A 1116 -86.98 -72.50 -39.06
C ASN A 1116 -86.00 -73.31 -39.93
N PRO A 1117 -86.35 -74.55 -40.35
CA PRO A 1117 -85.44 -75.38 -41.15
C PRO A 1117 -85.29 -74.82 -42.58
N ILE A 1118 -84.06 -74.86 -43.09
CA ILE A 1118 -83.73 -74.52 -44.50
C ILE A 1118 -83.67 -75.80 -45.36
N ILE A 1119 -83.58 -76.96 -44.72
CA ILE A 1119 -83.58 -78.30 -45.35
C ILE A 1119 -85.00 -78.82 -45.63
N SER A 1120 -85.16 -79.55 -46.74
CA SER A 1120 -86.45 -80.13 -47.15
C SER A 1120 -86.82 -81.39 -46.35
N LEU A 1121 -88.11 -81.78 -46.37
CA LEU A 1121 -88.61 -82.99 -45.68
C LEU A 1121 -87.81 -84.26 -46.03
N ALA A 1122 -87.40 -84.43 -47.29
CA ALA A 1122 -86.62 -85.57 -47.72
C ALA A 1122 -85.21 -85.59 -47.11
N ALA A 1123 -84.59 -84.43 -46.90
CA ALA A 1123 -83.30 -84.31 -46.24
C ALA A 1123 -83.42 -84.54 -44.71
N LEU A 1124 -84.52 -84.11 -44.09
CA LEU A 1124 -84.76 -84.29 -42.66
C LEU A 1124 -84.76 -85.79 -42.27
N ASN A 1125 -85.46 -86.63 -43.04
CA ASN A 1125 -85.54 -88.07 -42.79
C ASN A 1125 -84.18 -88.80 -42.94
N LEU A 1126 -83.25 -88.28 -43.74
CA LEU A 1126 -81.88 -88.81 -43.85
C LEU A 1126 -80.98 -88.41 -42.67
N ILE A 1127 -81.34 -87.34 -41.95
CA ILE A 1127 -80.56 -86.78 -40.83
C ILE A 1127 -81.07 -87.29 -39.47
N LEU A 1128 -82.36 -87.65 -39.35
CA LEU A 1128 -82.95 -88.22 -38.14
C LEU A 1128 -82.17 -89.40 -37.51
N PRO A 1129 -81.64 -90.38 -38.27
CA PRO A 1129 -80.83 -91.47 -37.69
C PRO A 1129 -79.46 -91.00 -37.18
N ILE A 1130 -78.92 -89.91 -37.74
CA ILE A 1130 -77.62 -89.32 -37.37
C ILE A 1130 -77.76 -88.49 -36.09
N LEU A 1131 -78.92 -87.82 -35.92
CA LEU A 1131 -79.31 -87.02 -34.75
C LEU A 1131 -79.40 -87.80 -33.42
N GLN A 1132 -79.29 -89.13 -33.44
CA GLN A 1132 -79.26 -89.96 -32.23
C GLN A 1132 -77.85 -90.11 -31.64
N GLN A 1133 -76.81 -89.70 -32.36
CA GLN A 1133 -75.43 -89.61 -31.84
C GLN A 1133 -75.14 -88.16 -31.42
N SER A 1134 -74.16 -87.97 -30.53
CA SER A 1134 -73.81 -86.65 -29.98
C SER A 1134 -73.49 -85.65 -31.11
N LEU A 1135 -74.44 -84.76 -31.41
CA LEU A 1135 -74.35 -83.87 -32.55
C LEU A 1135 -73.70 -82.55 -32.13
N ALA A 1136 -72.72 -82.09 -32.90
CA ALA A 1136 -72.10 -80.79 -32.74
C ALA A 1136 -72.46 -79.89 -33.93
N ILE A 1137 -72.99 -78.70 -33.67
CA ILE A 1137 -73.32 -77.66 -34.66
C ILE A 1137 -72.40 -76.45 -34.52
N ASP A 1138 -72.29 -75.71 -35.61
CA ASP A 1138 -71.62 -74.41 -35.62
C ASP A 1138 -72.71 -73.32 -35.70
N VAL A 1139 -72.67 -72.39 -34.74
CA VAL A 1139 -73.69 -71.34 -34.56
C VAL A 1139 -73.09 -69.98 -34.83
N GLU A 1140 -73.65 -69.25 -35.80
CA GLU A 1140 -73.35 -67.84 -36.06
C GLU A 1140 -74.58 -67.02 -35.66
N SER A 1141 -74.42 -66.02 -34.80
CA SER A 1141 -75.56 -65.32 -34.18
C SER A 1141 -75.33 -63.84 -33.91
N THR A 1142 -76.23 -63.00 -34.40
CA THR A 1142 -76.34 -61.58 -34.06
C THR A 1142 -77.31 -61.43 -32.90
N ILE A 1143 -76.81 -60.98 -31.76
CA ILE A 1143 -77.55 -60.86 -30.50
C ILE A 1143 -77.69 -59.38 -30.14
N THR A 1144 -78.93 -58.87 -30.14
CA THR A 1144 -79.25 -57.54 -29.60
C THR A 1144 -79.44 -57.68 -28.09
N ALA A 1145 -78.56 -57.06 -27.31
CA ALA A 1145 -78.50 -57.22 -25.86
C ALA A 1145 -78.34 -55.88 -25.13
N LYS A 1146 -78.37 -55.93 -23.80
CA LYS A 1146 -77.88 -54.88 -22.92
C LYS A 1146 -76.81 -55.45 -21.98
N ILE A 1147 -75.68 -54.78 -21.88
CA ILE A 1147 -74.69 -55.02 -20.82
C ILE A 1147 -75.03 -54.03 -19.70
N ASP A 1148 -75.65 -54.54 -18.64
CA ASP A 1148 -76.04 -53.82 -17.42
C ASP A 1148 -76.90 -52.54 -17.63
N GLY A 1149 -77.56 -52.48 -18.79
CA GLY A 1149 -78.41 -51.36 -19.22
C GLY A 1149 -78.01 -50.79 -20.58
N PHE A 1150 -76.71 -50.73 -20.86
CA PHE A 1150 -76.16 -50.20 -22.12
C PHE A 1150 -76.50 -51.10 -23.32
N PRO A 1151 -77.21 -50.59 -24.35
CA PRO A 1151 -77.59 -51.39 -25.52
C PRO A 1151 -76.40 -51.68 -26.44
N THR A 1152 -76.26 -52.93 -26.86
CA THR A 1152 -75.16 -53.43 -27.71
C THR A 1152 -75.67 -54.48 -28.70
N THR A 1153 -74.95 -54.63 -29.81
CA THR A 1153 -75.10 -55.79 -30.71
C THR A 1153 -73.84 -56.64 -30.61
N ILE A 1154 -74.00 -57.96 -30.52
CA ILE A 1154 -72.92 -58.92 -30.35
C ILE A 1154 -73.03 -59.98 -31.45
N ASP A 1155 -72.06 -60.06 -32.35
CA ASP A 1155 -72.00 -61.10 -33.40
C ASP A 1155 -71.19 -62.30 -32.89
N TYR A 1156 -71.86 -63.20 -32.19
CA TYR A 1156 -71.24 -64.36 -31.57
C TYR A 1156 -71.17 -65.56 -32.53
N ASN A 1157 -69.98 -66.13 -32.68
CA ASN A 1157 -69.74 -67.38 -33.40
C ASN A 1157 -69.20 -68.45 -32.45
N GLN A 1158 -69.84 -69.61 -32.41
CA GLN A 1158 -69.36 -70.77 -31.68
C GLN A 1158 -69.43 -72.04 -32.52
N ASN A 1159 -68.27 -72.53 -32.91
CA ASN A 1159 -68.11 -73.86 -33.48
C ASN A 1159 -68.24 -74.96 -32.42
N GLY A 1160 -68.80 -76.10 -32.82
CA GLY A 1160 -68.91 -77.31 -32.03
C GLY A 1160 -69.80 -77.19 -30.78
N VAL A 1161 -70.94 -76.50 -30.85
CA VAL A 1161 -71.97 -76.52 -29.80
C VAL A 1161 -72.64 -77.91 -29.78
N PRO A 1162 -72.62 -78.65 -28.66
CA PRO A 1162 -73.31 -79.94 -28.60
C PRO A 1162 -74.83 -79.77 -28.54
N ILE A 1163 -75.59 -80.76 -29.01
CA ILE A 1163 -77.06 -80.84 -28.93
C ILE A 1163 -77.49 -82.16 -28.29
N SER A 1164 -78.53 -82.11 -27.46
CA SER A 1164 -79.31 -83.27 -27.02
C SER A 1164 -80.67 -83.22 -27.71
N VAL A 1165 -80.96 -84.18 -28.58
CA VAL A 1165 -82.23 -84.23 -29.32
C VAL A 1165 -83.29 -84.96 -28.50
N ARG A 1166 -84.52 -84.43 -28.48
CA ARG A 1166 -85.72 -85.12 -28.03
C ARG A 1166 -86.72 -85.19 -29.19
N LEU A 1167 -87.21 -86.40 -29.44
CA LEU A 1167 -88.32 -86.71 -30.33
C LEU A 1167 -89.62 -86.73 -29.52
#